data_AF-A0A7V2F6R1-F1
#
_entry.id   AF-A0A7V2F6R1-F1
#
_cell.length_a   1.000
_cell.length_b   1.000
_cell.length_c   1.000
_cell.angle_alpha   90.00
_cell.angle_beta   90.00
_cell.angle_gamma   90.00
#
_symmetry.space_group_name_H-M   'P 1'
#
loop_
_entity.id
_entity.type
_entity.pdbx_description
1 polymer ?
#
loop_
_entity_poly.entity_id
_entity_poly.type
_entity_poly.pdbx_seq_one_letter_code
_entity_poly.pdbx_strand_id
1 'polypeptide(L)'
;MAYSGMHRGATMYTNIYLRAFALGLLLLGPIGLGAQAQDKAALMKRTPAITAAAHPSLSVLDVNNSTIWLRNNGKFDWVDPFSHVNGTMPKRTAGPVFAQGFVWGGVLYENGVRQGVRVNGSTYETGMDPGRVLWDPQTGVVTGPDAFSPEKYHVWRVHRRWKSRAFDVTAAAAYFFGKQPSEVTDADRQAILDQYEYDWNNWPAAWGAPYQECNGTPGYQPAQDTNNDGEFDCATEGDIPGYPGADQTIWIVTNDLQPGTSERSYGSPSVGMEYQFTLWAYDFPATNPLGNINFIRTRLIFTGRPDSPPDARLDSMFVVWWTDPDVGNYSDDFAGSDTTLSLGYAYNANPRDDQYEPFNLPPPAVGWDFLQGPVNAEGDTLGMTTFVYFAAGSDISDPDLGEYSGTLQWFNLMRGYRPRPEYPAGDPFVDPTTGHITKFALTGDPVTGRGWVDGQQLPPGDRRLVLSSGPFAMQKGDTVDVVVGQIAALGTNNLSSISLLKYYDLFAQFAYDNNFVLPAPPNVPPVRVSELDQQIVLDWGHNLEAVAQVESYRNAGFVFEGYNVYQLPSPTASIAEGVRLATFDKKNLVTIVFDNAFDPQTGFVLEKPVQFGSDEGIKRYISITQDAIRQRPLSNGVTYYFAVTSYAVLAEDVDSPFRVLESTPVVVAAVPQPPKPGSTAPPEAESDVEIAHQGSSTATIQVKIANPAAVQTGNYKIEFAYYNPATGETKTQLDEDDVLTSVEGLFEHEYYSEGHRYNVGDPWPLRWRLLRNDQPVVNAWFPQIDPDGPVTAQEAPLVGGLQVYVPLVVAQIANWTSEGERWVTGVDFGGEAFFGGATIGAHFFGSTLAASDLEPVVLEFQGDTTSGPADGWASKGAVYIRGAGYAYAGTGYLPFAAYVLNPDGSKGRQVNVSFVEATVACSNMRWDMGLLLSNRFGDEIPEECALSLGGREYIFIHKSDYDEGASYNDDNFAPVADVMYAIWPNRRGTRPYLQAPFKLYFYPAVPLSPGDQYTFSVQGAITDDPELKRQAVKDINVFPNPYFGFSRLETNRFQKFVTFTHLPERATIRIFTLAGIPVRVIEHDSPSQFERWDLTNQDGIPVASGIYLVHVDTPYGEKVLKLAIVQEEQILQRY
;
A
#
# COMPACT_ATOMS: atom_id res chain seq x y z
N MET A 1 -3.38 73.99 -26.27
CA MET A 1 -3.38 75.36 -26.83
C MET A 1 -2.53 76.26 -25.94
N ALA A 2 -1.58 76.94 -26.59
CA ALA A 2 -0.80 78.13 -26.24
C ALA A 2 -0.93 78.82 -24.86
N TYR A 3 0.24 78.99 -24.23
CA TYR A 3 0.87 80.24 -23.75
C TYR A 3 0.25 81.14 -22.64
N SER A 4 1.10 81.36 -21.61
CA SER A 4 1.58 82.66 -21.10
C SER A 4 0.79 83.47 -20.07
N GLY A 5 1.53 83.94 -19.05
CA GLY A 5 1.25 85.20 -18.33
C GLY A 5 1.75 85.22 -16.88
N MET A 6 3.06 85.09 -16.61
CA MET A 6 4.00 86.19 -16.28
C MET A 6 3.71 87.07 -15.03
N HIS A 7 4.61 86.92 -14.05
CA HIS A 7 5.35 87.94 -13.27
C HIS A 7 4.68 88.85 -12.23
N ARG A 8 5.25 88.79 -11.01
CA ARG A 8 6.01 89.85 -10.28
C ARG A 8 6.36 89.29 -8.88
N GLY A 9 7.51 89.45 -8.24
CA GLY A 9 8.81 90.08 -8.47
C GLY A 9 9.74 89.53 -7.36
N ALA A 10 11.02 89.25 -7.63
CA ALA A 10 12.14 90.17 -7.38
C ALA A 10 12.47 90.27 -5.86
N THR A 11 13.67 90.04 -5.31
CA THR A 11 15.04 89.87 -5.85
C THR A 11 15.96 89.52 -4.66
N MET A 12 16.96 88.66 -4.84
CA MET A 12 18.40 88.98 -4.68
C MET A 12 19.25 87.71 -4.62
N TYR A 13 20.11 87.55 -5.62
CA TYR A 13 21.22 86.60 -5.69
C TYR A 13 22.52 87.40 -5.57
N THR A 14 23.45 87.02 -4.68
CA THR A 14 24.90 87.02 -4.97
C THR A 14 25.68 86.04 -4.08
N ASN A 15 25.93 84.83 -4.60
CA ASN A 15 27.24 84.17 -4.78
C ASN A 15 28.42 84.43 -3.79
N ILE A 16 28.90 83.38 -3.08
CA ILE A 16 30.17 82.64 -3.34
C ILE A 16 30.52 81.67 -2.19
N TYR A 17 30.84 80.44 -2.61
CA TYR A 17 31.41 79.27 -1.92
C TYR A 17 32.21 79.45 -0.62
N LEU A 18 31.78 78.74 0.44
CA LEU A 18 32.61 77.75 1.16
C LEU A 18 31.74 76.83 2.06
N ARG A 19 32.20 75.59 2.17
CA ARG A 19 31.57 74.37 2.71
C ARG A 19 30.89 74.46 4.09
N ALA A 20 29.80 73.69 4.20
CA ALA A 20 29.40 72.79 5.31
C ALA A 20 28.09 73.13 6.05
N PHE A 21 27.24 72.09 6.12
CA PHE A 21 26.13 71.85 7.06
C PHE A 21 24.77 72.55 6.85
N ALA A 22 23.74 71.70 6.76
CA ALA A 22 22.33 71.90 7.09
C ALA A 22 21.47 72.78 6.16
N LEU A 23 20.59 72.15 5.38
CA LEU A 23 19.12 72.20 5.59
C LEU A 23 18.39 71.47 4.44
N GLY A 24 17.70 70.40 4.80
CA GLY A 24 16.61 69.82 4.01
C GLY A 24 15.55 69.35 5.00
N LEU A 25 14.76 70.30 5.52
CA LEU A 25 13.72 70.01 6.52
C LEU A 25 12.66 71.11 6.47
N LEU A 26 11.63 70.90 5.65
CA LEU A 26 10.24 71.37 5.86
C LEU A 26 9.39 70.99 4.64
N LEU A 27 8.81 69.78 4.69
CA LEU A 27 7.58 69.43 3.99
C LEU A 27 6.89 68.32 4.80
N LEU A 28 5.61 68.55 5.09
CA LEU A 28 4.60 67.56 5.52
C LEU A 28 4.84 66.91 6.89
N GLY A 29 4.32 67.55 7.94
CA GLY A 29 4.06 66.85 9.20
C GLY A 29 2.76 66.04 9.09
N PRO A 30 2.80 64.70 9.21
CA PRO A 30 1.60 63.94 9.50
C PRO A 30 1.20 64.20 10.95
N ILE A 31 -0.10 64.41 11.18
CA ILE A 31 -0.71 64.33 12.49
C ILE A 31 -0.50 62.88 12.95
N GLY A 32 0.40 62.68 13.92
CA GLY A 32 0.63 61.39 14.54
C GLY A 32 -0.57 61.00 15.41
N LEU A 33 -1.39 60.09 14.89
CA LEU A 33 -2.14 59.15 15.72
C LEU A 33 -1.25 57.90 15.81
N GLY A 34 -0.65 57.70 16.98
CA GLY A 34 0.24 56.59 17.25
C GLY A 34 -0.54 55.29 17.43
N ALA A 35 -0.36 54.36 16.50
CA ALA A 35 -0.27 52.94 16.78
C ALA A 35 1.09 52.52 16.19
N GLN A 36 2.01 52.07 17.04
CA GLN A 36 3.38 51.77 16.64
C GLN A 36 3.41 50.37 16.03
N ALA A 37 3.28 50.25 14.70
CA ALA A 37 3.57 48.98 14.03
C ALA A 37 5.03 48.58 14.34
N GLN A 38 5.26 47.30 14.69
CA GLN A 38 6.62 46.82 14.91
C GLN A 38 7.42 46.90 13.60
N ASP A 39 8.63 47.48 13.65
CA ASP A 39 9.51 47.59 12.48
C ASP A 39 10.15 46.23 12.17
N LYS A 40 9.50 45.42 11.30
CA LYS A 40 10.00 44.12 10.82
C LYS A 40 11.43 44.21 10.25
N ALA A 41 11.77 45.30 9.54
CA ALA A 41 13.10 45.48 8.96
C ALA A 41 14.19 45.72 10.03
N ALA A 42 13.84 46.18 11.23
CA ALA A 42 14.73 46.24 12.38
C ALA A 42 14.86 44.88 13.09
N LEU A 43 13.79 44.09 13.14
CA LEU A 43 13.77 42.75 13.76
C LEU A 43 14.54 41.70 12.94
N MET A 44 14.48 41.76 11.60
CA MET A 44 15.22 40.90 10.68
C MET A 44 16.74 41.13 10.66
N LYS A 45 17.24 42.26 11.18
CA LYS A 45 18.69 42.57 11.23
C LYS A 45 19.44 41.88 12.37
N ARG A 46 18.75 41.12 13.23
CA ARG A 46 19.39 40.36 14.31
C ARG A 46 19.96 39.06 13.75
N THR A 47 21.27 39.01 13.57
CA THR A 47 21.96 37.75 13.26
C THR A 47 21.84 36.81 14.47
N PRO A 48 21.37 35.56 14.32
CA PRO A 48 21.32 34.61 15.41
C PRO A 48 22.72 34.41 15.99
N ALA A 49 22.87 34.43 17.31
CA ALA A 49 24.04 33.86 17.94
C ALA A 49 23.86 32.35 17.91
N ILE A 50 24.60 31.66 17.02
CA ILE A 50 24.68 30.20 16.99
C ILE A 50 25.05 29.73 18.41
N THR A 51 24.15 29.00 19.05
CA THR A 51 24.40 28.43 20.38
C THR A 51 25.31 27.22 20.25
N ALA A 52 26.10 26.93 21.29
CA ALA A 52 26.80 25.65 21.36
C ALA A 52 25.79 24.50 21.28
N ALA A 53 26.17 23.38 20.66
CA ALA A 53 25.33 22.18 20.62
C ALA A 53 25.14 21.58 22.02
N ALA A 54 26.11 21.76 22.93
CA ALA A 54 25.93 21.40 24.33
C ALA A 54 24.96 22.38 25.02
N HIS A 55 23.89 21.85 25.62
CA HIS A 55 22.88 22.60 26.37
C HIS A 55 22.33 23.84 25.64
N PRO A 56 21.74 23.67 24.44
CA PRO A 56 21.37 24.79 23.60
C PRO A 56 20.16 25.55 24.17
N SER A 57 20.21 26.88 24.23
CA SER A 57 19.04 27.71 24.58
C SER A 57 18.07 27.91 23.41
N LEU A 58 18.45 27.46 22.20
CA LEU A 58 17.71 27.52 20.95
C LEU A 58 18.02 26.26 20.15
N SER A 59 17.00 25.57 19.64
CA SER A 59 17.18 24.38 18.81
C SER A 59 16.12 24.29 17.71
N VAL A 60 16.25 23.29 16.84
CA VAL A 60 15.46 23.15 15.62
C VAL A 60 14.89 21.74 15.47
N LEU A 61 13.59 21.66 15.14
CA LEU A 61 12.96 20.46 14.60
C LEU A 61 13.21 20.47 13.10
N ASP A 62 13.92 19.48 12.57
CA ASP A 62 14.45 19.46 11.19
C ASP A 62 14.38 18.07 10.52
N VAL A 63 13.65 17.13 11.10
CA VAL A 63 13.56 15.75 10.58
C VAL A 63 12.75 15.66 9.27
N ASN A 64 11.59 16.31 9.16
CA ASN A 64 10.69 16.21 8.00
C ASN A 64 10.96 17.30 6.94
N ASN A 65 10.06 17.57 5.99
CA ASN A 65 10.27 18.57 4.92
C ASN A 65 10.20 20.05 5.35
N SER A 66 9.95 20.33 6.63
CA SER A 66 9.86 21.68 7.19
C SER A 66 10.73 21.83 8.43
N THR A 67 10.97 23.06 8.89
CA THR A 67 11.68 23.31 10.15
C THR A 67 10.91 24.21 11.10
N ILE A 68 11.14 24.03 12.41
CA ILE A 68 10.62 24.90 13.47
C ILE A 68 11.72 25.20 14.47
N TRP A 69 11.93 26.48 14.79
CA TRP A 69 12.90 26.93 15.79
C TRP A 69 12.23 27.28 17.11
N LEU A 70 12.76 26.78 18.23
CA LEU A 70 12.22 26.99 19.57
C LEU A 70 13.31 27.36 20.58
N ARG A 71 13.05 28.37 21.40
CA ARG A 71 13.87 28.75 22.55
C ARG A 71 13.39 28.09 23.84
N ASN A 72 14.32 27.91 24.78
CA ASN A 72 14.04 27.34 26.11
C ASN A 72 13.06 28.15 26.99
N ASN A 73 12.68 29.36 26.58
CA ASN A 73 11.68 30.21 27.23
C ASN A 73 10.32 30.21 26.51
N GLY A 74 10.03 29.20 25.69
CA GLY A 74 8.74 29.05 25.00
C GLY A 74 8.56 29.94 23.78
N LYS A 75 9.62 30.64 23.33
CA LYS A 75 9.56 31.52 22.15
C LYS A 75 9.93 30.79 20.86
N PHE A 76 9.02 30.80 19.88
CA PHE A 76 9.28 30.33 18.52
C PHE A 76 9.84 31.49 17.70
N ASP A 77 11.17 31.58 17.66
CA ASP A 77 11.90 32.79 17.24
C ASP A 77 12.23 32.78 15.73
N TRP A 78 12.31 33.96 15.10
CA TRP A 78 12.60 34.14 13.67
C TRP A 78 14.12 34.10 13.38
N VAL A 79 14.73 32.95 13.66
CA VAL A 79 16.19 32.82 13.72
C VAL A 79 16.75 31.81 12.76
N ASP A 80 15.95 31.36 11.79
CA ASP A 80 16.45 30.47 10.77
C ASP A 80 17.63 31.11 10.03
N PRO A 81 18.78 30.42 9.92
CA PRO A 81 20.00 31.01 9.37
C PRO A 81 19.93 31.25 7.86
N PHE A 82 18.97 30.64 7.16
CA PHE A 82 18.83 30.73 5.71
C PHE A 82 17.74 31.73 5.29
N SER A 83 16.61 31.71 6.00
CA SER A 83 15.42 32.50 5.65
C SER A 83 15.17 33.70 6.56
N HIS A 84 15.80 33.76 7.74
CA HIS A 84 15.58 34.80 8.76
C HIS A 84 14.14 34.89 9.28
N VAL A 85 13.40 33.79 9.18
CA VAL A 85 12.05 33.60 9.73
C VAL A 85 12.02 32.34 10.63
N ASN A 86 10.87 31.94 11.17
CA ASN A 86 10.75 30.74 12.02
C ASN A 86 10.63 29.47 11.14
N GLY A 87 11.75 29.10 10.52
CA GLY A 87 11.90 27.86 9.77
C GLY A 87 11.66 27.99 8.26
N THR A 88 11.92 26.91 7.53
CA THR A 88 11.86 26.86 6.05
C THR A 88 10.94 25.75 5.56
N MET A 89 10.31 25.97 4.40
CA MET A 89 9.48 24.97 3.74
C MET A 89 9.47 25.21 2.22
N PRO A 90 9.93 24.26 1.38
CA PRO A 90 10.72 23.08 1.75
C PRO A 90 12.00 23.47 2.51
N LYS A 91 12.57 22.55 3.30
CA LYS A 91 13.79 22.86 4.06
C LYS A 91 14.88 23.47 3.14
N ARG A 92 15.64 24.48 3.62
CA ARG A 92 16.71 25.20 2.89
C ARG A 92 16.24 26.11 1.76
N THR A 93 14.95 26.43 1.69
CA THR A 93 14.41 27.37 0.69
C THR A 93 14.01 28.69 1.36
N ALA A 94 12.78 29.16 1.15
CA ALA A 94 12.16 30.26 1.88
C ALA A 94 11.30 29.72 3.04
N GLY A 95 10.88 30.61 3.93
CA GLY A 95 10.08 30.25 5.10
C GLY A 95 8.67 30.83 5.03
N PRO A 96 7.64 30.07 5.46
CA PRO A 96 6.25 30.52 5.40
C PRO A 96 5.75 31.20 6.69
N VAL A 97 6.57 31.24 7.75
CA VAL A 97 6.19 31.72 9.08
C VAL A 97 7.29 32.61 9.63
N PHE A 98 6.99 33.90 9.85
CA PHE A 98 7.91 34.81 10.54
C PHE A 98 8.09 34.40 11.99
N ALA A 99 6.99 34.41 12.75
CA ALA A 99 6.97 34.07 14.17
C ALA A 99 5.67 33.38 14.52
N GLN A 100 5.69 32.56 15.56
CA GLN A 100 4.49 31.92 16.09
C GLN A 100 4.58 31.76 17.60
N GLY A 101 3.52 31.31 18.23
CA GLY A 101 3.56 30.98 19.65
C GLY A 101 2.21 30.71 20.27
N PHE A 102 2.27 30.36 21.53
CA PHE A 102 1.13 29.96 22.33
C PHE A 102 0.78 31.05 23.34
N VAL A 103 -0.50 31.46 23.37
CA VAL A 103 -1.02 32.49 24.28
C VAL A 103 -2.24 31.92 25.01
N TRP A 104 -2.44 32.27 26.27
CA TRP A 104 -3.71 32.04 26.96
C TRP A 104 -4.26 33.33 27.54
N GLY A 105 -5.57 33.35 27.77
CA GLY A 105 -6.23 34.42 28.49
C GLY A 105 -7.41 33.92 29.29
N GLY A 106 -7.62 34.48 30.48
CA GLY A 106 -8.70 34.07 31.37
C GLY A 106 -8.97 35.09 32.46
N VAL A 107 -10.04 34.88 33.21
CA VAL A 107 -10.41 35.71 34.36
C VAL A 107 -9.95 35.04 35.64
N LEU A 108 -9.04 35.68 36.38
CA LEU A 108 -8.54 35.17 37.64
C LEU A 108 -9.53 35.46 38.78
N TYR A 109 -9.79 34.44 39.60
CA TYR A 109 -10.51 34.54 40.86
C TYR A 109 -9.62 34.04 42.00
N GLU A 110 -9.62 34.76 43.12
CA GLU A 110 -8.90 34.42 44.35
C GLU A 110 -9.80 34.75 45.55
N ASN A 111 -9.98 33.81 46.50
CA ASN A 111 -10.92 33.93 47.62
C ASN A 111 -12.36 34.26 47.17
N GLY A 112 -12.80 33.67 46.05
CA GLY A 112 -14.08 33.95 45.40
C GLY A 112 -14.22 35.36 44.77
N VAL A 113 -13.17 36.20 44.76
CA VAL A 113 -13.20 37.57 44.23
C VAL A 113 -12.52 37.65 42.86
N ARG A 114 -13.16 38.33 41.91
CA ARG A 114 -12.63 38.58 40.55
C ARG A 114 -11.43 39.54 40.62
N GLN A 115 -10.26 39.07 40.21
CA GLN A 115 -8.99 39.83 40.17
C GLN A 115 -8.72 40.50 38.80
N GLY A 116 -9.56 40.22 37.80
CA GLY A 116 -9.49 40.79 36.45
C GLY A 116 -9.03 39.79 35.39
N VAL A 117 -8.94 40.27 34.15
CA VAL A 117 -8.42 39.48 33.02
C VAL A 117 -6.90 39.34 33.15
N ARG A 118 -6.39 38.17 32.80
CA ARG A 118 -4.97 37.84 32.69
C ARG A 118 -4.71 37.25 31.32
N VAL A 119 -3.64 37.68 30.67
CA VAL A 119 -3.17 37.16 29.39
C VAL A 119 -1.67 36.98 29.48
N ASN A 120 -1.17 35.84 29.04
CA ASN A 120 0.26 35.59 28.99
C ASN A 120 0.61 34.53 27.93
N GLY A 121 1.90 34.39 27.60
CA GLY A 121 2.38 33.40 26.63
C GLY A 121 3.58 33.90 25.81
N SER A 122 3.66 33.46 24.55
CA SER A 122 4.69 33.88 23.60
C SER A 122 4.09 34.35 22.28
N THR A 123 4.54 35.52 21.82
CA THR A 123 4.36 36.06 20.46
C THR A 123 5.71 36.62 20.00
N TYR A 124 5.82 37.90 19.65
CA TYR A 124 7.09 38.60 19.44
C TYR A 124 7.92 38.73 20.72
N GLU A 125 7.22 38.84 21.85
CA GLU A 125 7.77 38.84 23.20
C GLU A 125 7.28 37.58 23.93
N THR A 126 8.06 37.10 24.90
CA THR A 126 7.63 36.00 25.77
C THR A 126 7.50 36.49 27.20
N GLY A 127 6.34 36.22 27.80
CA GLY A 127 6.08 36.45 29.21
C GLY A 127 6.45 35.24 30.08
N MET A 128 7.24 34.32 29.53
CA MET A 128 7.67 33.06 30.13
C MET A 128 9.20 33.05 30.32
N ASP A 129 9.67 32.40 31.38
CA ASP A 129 11.07 32.20 31.71
C ASP A 129 11.42 30.69 31.77
N PRO A 130 12.63 30.25 31.38
CA PRO A 130 13.00 28.84 31.39
C PRO A 130 12.95 28.25 32.81
N GLY A 131 12.40 27.05 32.93
CA GLY A 131 12.34 26.34 34.21
C GLY A 131 10.93 25.89 34.59
N ARG A 132 10.88 24.87 35.45
CA ARG A 132 9.63 24.38 36.05
C ARG A 132 9.27 25.16 37.32
N VAL A 133 8.03 25.03 37.74
CA VAL A 133 7.55 25.50 39.04
C VAL A 133 7.79 24.43 40.10
N LEU A 134 8.35 24.83 41.24
CA LEU A 134 8.48 23.97 42.41
C LEU A 134 7.17 24.02 43.20
N TRP A 135 6.35 23.01 42.99
CA TRP A 135 5.03 22.83 43.59
C TRP A 135 4.83 21.39 44.08
N ASP A 136 4.16 21.24 45.22
CA ASP A 136 3.73 19.93 45.72
C ASP A 136 2.27 19.66 45.31
N PRO A 137 2.01 18.70 44.41
CA PRO A 137 0.66 18.39 43.95
C PRO A 137 -0.25 17.80 45.02
N GLN A 138 0.29 17.26 46.12
CA GLN A 138 -0.52 16.71 47.21
C GLN A 138 -1.01 17.79 48.17
N THR A 139 -0.14 18.74 48.51
CA THR A 139 -0.44 19.79 49.49
C THR A 139 -0.90 21.10 48.87
N GLY A 140 -0.62 21.29 47.58
CA GLY A 140 -0.93 22.52 46.87
C GLY A 140 -0.08 23.72 47.29
N VAL A 141 1.17 23.47 47.68
CA VAL A 141 2.14 24.50 48.10
C VAL A 141 3.08 24.84 46.95
N VAL A 142 3.17 26.12 46.57
CA VAL A 142 4.15 26.64 45.59
C VAL A 142 5.31 27.28 46.35
N THR A 143 6.56 26.90 46.08
CA THR A 143 7.73 27.59 46.63
C THR A 143 8.33 28.64 45.68
N GLY A 144 8.01 28.56 44.39
CA GLY A 144 8.50 29.48 43.35
C GLY A 144 9.04 28.73 42.12
N PRO A 145 9.67 29.44 41.16
CA PRO A 145 10.37 28.80 40.05
C PRO A 145 11.63 28.06 40.55
N ASP A 146 12.01 26.98 39.88
CA ASP A 146 13.30 26.33 40.14
C ASP A 146 14.47 27.22 39.67
N ALA A 147 15.65 27.03 40.26
CA ALA A 147 16.83 27.80 39.92
C ALA A 147 17.33 27.46 38.51
N PHE A 148 17.46 28.49 37.66
CA PHE A 148 17.92 28.33 36.29
C PHE A 148 19.37 27.78 36.22
N SER A 149 19.57 26.76 35.40
CA SER A 149 20.88 26.28 34.94
C SER A 149 20.76 25.84 33.47
N PRO A 150 21.71 26.20 32.59
CA PRO A 150 21.70 25.74 31.19
C PRO A 150 21.62 24.22 31.06
N GLU A 151 22.28 23.46 31.95
CA GLU A 151 22.29 22.00 31.93
C GLU A 151 20.91 21.36 32.22
N LYS A 152 20.04 22.08 32.92
CA LYS A 152 18.69 21.62 33.28
C LYS A 152 17.62 22.13 32.32
N TYR A 153 17.76 23.38 31.91
CA TYR A 153 16.72 24.13 31.21
C TYR A 153 17.21 24.63 29.84
N HIS A 154 17.90 23.75 29.11
CA HIS A 154 18.12 23.87 27.68
C HIS A 154 16.93 23.31 26.88
N VAL A 155 17.01 23.45 25.56
CA VAL A 155 16.09 22.82 24.62
C VAL A 155 16.53 21.37 24.44
N TRP A 156 15.80 20.44 25.07
CA TRP A 156 16.07 19.01 24.97
C TRP A 156 15.68 18.53 23.57
N ARG A 157 16.56 17.81 22.88
CA ARG A 157 16.36 17.36 21.50
C ARG A 157 16.90 15.95 21.31
N VAL A 158 16.03 15.01 20.94
CA VAL A 158 16.39 13.61 20.67
C VAL A 158 16.02 13.22 19.25
N HIS A 159 16.79 12.30 18.67
CA HIS A 159 16.53 11.73 17.34
C HIS A 159 16.69 10.21 17.41
N ARG A 160 15.63 9.45 17.10
CA ARG A 160 15.61 7.99 17.32
C ARG A 160 16.73 7.24 16.61
N ARG A 161 17.11 7.68 15.41
CA ARG A 161 18.13 7.04 14.57
C ARG A 161 19.55 7.62 14.71
N TRP A 162 19.86 8.36 15.78
CA TRP A 162 21.12 9.12 15.86
C TRP A 162 22.40 8.25 15.77
N LYS A 163 22.31 6.94 16.08
CA LYS A 163 23.40 5.95 15.88
C LYS A 163 23.34 5.20 14.55
N SER A 164 22.24 5.29 13.81
CA SER A 164 22.03 4.55 12.57
C SER A 164 22.99 5.04 11.48
N ARG A 165 23.50 4.11 10.67
CA ARG A 165 24.27 4.46 9.46
C ARG A 165 23.45 5.20 8.41
N ALA A 166 22.12 5.11 8.47
CA ALA A 166 21.22 5.81 7.56
C ALA A 166 20.98 7.27 7.97
N PHE A 167 21.34 7.68 9.19
CA PHE A 167 21.12 9.04 9.67
C PHE A 167 22.15 10.02 9.08
N ASP A 168 21.66 11.04 8.36
CA ASP A 168 22.52 12.10 7.82
C ASP A 168 22.82 13.18 8.88
N VAL A 169 23.78 12.85 9.75
CA VAL A 169 24.32 13.80 10.74
C VAL A 169 24.95 15.04 10.10
N THR A 170 25.43 14.96 8.85
CA THR A 170 26.00 16.12 8.15
C THR A 170 24.90 17.12 7.82
N ALA A 171 23.74 16.66 7.36
CA ALA A 171 22.59 17.52 7.14
C ALA A 171 22.08 18.16 8.43
N ALA A 172 21.96 17.39 9.51
CA ALA A 172 21.53 17.90 10.82
C ALA A 172 22.50 18.97 11.37
N ALA A 173 23.81 18.72 11.29
CA ALA A 173 24.83 19.70 11.70
C ALA A 173 24.83 20.95 10.81
N ALA A 174 24.68 20.79 9.50
CA ALA A 174 24.56 21.90 8.56
C ALA A 174 23.39 22.83 8.93
N TYR A 175 22.22 22.28 9.23
CA TYR A 175 21.06 23.09 9.64
C TYR A 175 21.27 23.76 10.99
N PHE A 176 21.64 22.98 12.01
CA PHE A 176 21.79 23.49 13.37
C PHE A 176 22.80 24.66 13.44
N PHE A 177 23.93 24.54 12.74
CA PHE A 177 24.97 25.58 12.73
C PHE A 177 24.81 26.62 11.60
N GLY A 178 23.79 26.52 10.75
CA GLY A 178 23.61 27.43 9.62
C GLY A 178 24.75 27.39 8.60
N LYS A 179 25.28 26.20 8.32
CA LYS A 179 26.39 25.95 7.39
C LYS A 179 25.91 25.29 6.11
N GLN A 180 26.65 25.46 5.02
CA GLN A 180 26.48 24.59 3.85
C GLN A 180 26.97 23.16 4.20
N PRO A 181 26.39 22.09 3.62
CA PRO A 181 26.86 20.72 3.88
C PRO A 181 28.36 20.51 3.64
N SER A 182 28.93 21.21 2.65
CA SER A 182 30.36 21.18 2.34
C SER A 182 31.24 21.86 3.39
N GLU A 183 30.67 22.67 4.27
CA GLU A 183 31.37 23.42 5.33
C GLU A 183 31.30 22.71 6.69
N VAL A 184 30.54 21.62 6.79
CA VAL A 184 30.39 20.83 8.02
C VAL A 184 31.66 20.03 8.29
N THR A 185 32.27 20.29 9.44
CA THR A 185 33.48 19.60 9.91
C THR A 185 33.14 18.34 10.70
N ASP A 186 34.13 17.46 10.92
CA ASP A 186 33.97 16.31 11.82
C ASP A 186 33.62 16.74 13.25
N ALA A 187 34.16 17.88 13.71
CA ALA A 187 33.84 18.43 15.02
C ALA A 187 32.37 18.88 15.12
N ASP A 188 31.81 19.42 14.04
CA ASP A 188 30.39 19.80 14.00
C ASP A 188 29.49 18.56 14.08
N ARG A 189 29.83 17.50 13.30
CA ARG A 189 29.11 16.22 13.36
C ARG A 189 29.16 15.63 14.77
N GLN A 190 30.35 15.58 15.36
CA GLN A 190 30.54 15.03 16.70
C GLN A 190 29.76 15.83 17.75
N ALA A 191 29.74 17.17 17.65
CA ALA A 191 29.00 18.01 18.60
C ALA A 191 27.48 17.74 18.59
N ILE A 192 26.90 17.40 17.44
CA ILE A 192 25.50 16.99 17.33
C ILE A 192 25.27 15.60 17.92
N LEU A 193 26.18 14.64 17.65
CA LEU A 193 26.09 13.30 18.23
C LEU A 193 26.22 13.34 19.76
N ASP A 194 27.16 14.11 20.29
CA ASP A 194 27.38 14.30 21.73
C ASP A 194 26.13 14.93 22.39
N GLN A 195 25.49 15.88 21.72
CA GLN A 195 24.24 16.50 22.18
C GLN A 195 23.10 15.47 22.23
N TYR A 196 22.91 14.69 21.17
CA TYR A 196 21.89 13.64 21.14
C TYR A 196 22.13 12.56 22.20
N GLU A 197 23.38 12.12 22.36
CA GLU A 197 23.74 11.14 23.38
C GLU A 197 23.47 11.67 24.79
N TYR A 198 23.81 12.93 25.07
CA TYR A 198 23.54 13.54 26.37
C TYR A 198 22.04 13.61 26.65
N ASP A 199 21.25 14.16 25.72
CA ASP A 199 19.81 14.34 25.89
C ASP A 199 19.07 13.00 25.97
N TRP A 200 19.53 12.00 25.21
CA TRP A 200 19.04 10.63 25.30
C TRP A 200 19.24 10.06 26.71
N ASN A 201 20.45 10.14 27.25
CA ASN A 201 20.76 9.53 28.53
C ASN A 201 20.19 10.30 29.74
N ASN A 202 19.93 11.60 29.60
CA ASN A 202 19.52 12.48 30.70
C ASN A 202 18.09 13.03 30.53
N TRP A 203 17.28 12.40 29.68
CA TRP A 203 15.95 12.88 29.32
C TRP A 203 15.07 13.17 30.56
N PRO A 204 14.46 14.37 30.67
CA PRO A 204 13.81 14.83 31.90
C PRO A 204 12.38 14.28 32.07
N ALA A 205 12.20 12.96 31.91
CA ALA A 205 10.90 12.29 32.02
C ALA A 205 10.21 12.53 33.37
N ALA A 206 10.98 12.59 34.46
CA ALA A 206 10.47 12.87 35.80
C ALA A 206 9.79 14.25 35.95
N TRP A 207 10.01 15.16 34.98
CA TRP A 207 9.39 16.49 34.95
C TRP A 207 8.18 16.57 34.01
N GLY A 208 7.91 15.50 33.23
CA GLY A 208 6.79 15.44 32.29
C GLY A 208 7.20 15.30 30.82
N ALA A 209 8.49 15.20 30.51
CA ALA A 209 8.93 14.90 29.15
C ALA A 209 8.46 13.49 28.72
N PRO A 210 7.87 13.35 27.51
CA PRO A 210 7.33 12.06 27.07
C PRO A 210 8.43 11.06 26.76
N TYR A 211 8.14 9.79 26.95
CA TYR A 211 8.98 8.67 26.57
C TYR A 211 8.11 7.42 26.37
N GLN A 212 8.61 6.44 25.63
CA GLN A 212 8.00 5.13 25.50
C GLN A 212 8.54 4.22 26.60
N GLU A 213 7.67 3.83 27.54
CA GLU A 213 8.01 2.84 28.56
C GLU A 213 8.00 1.44 27.95
N CYS A 214 9.13 0.75 28.10
CA CYS A 214 9.41 -0.44 27.30
C CYS A 214 9.68 -1.69 28.13
N ASN A 215 10.14 -1.52 29.37
CA ASN A 215 10.72 -2.60 30.15
C ASN A 215 9.90 -2.94 31.43
N GLY A 216 8.87 -2.15 31.72
CA GLY A 216 7.95 -2.32 32.85
C GLY A 216 8.47 -1.75 34.18
N THR A 217 9.60 -1.05 34.17
CA THR A 217 10.20 -0.46 35.37
C THR A 217 9.76 1.00 35.50
N PRO A 218 9.24 1.45 36.66
CA PRO A 218 8.82 2.84 36.80
C PRO A 218 9.97 3.85 36.66
N GLY A 219 9.74 4.88 35.85
CA GLY A 219 10.69 5.96 35.56
C GLY A 219 11.44 5.70 34.26
N TYR A 220 12.21 6.68 33.79
CA TYR A 220 12.94 6.55 32.52
C TYR A 220 14.28 5.81 32.69
N GLN A 221 14.50 4.76 31.91
CA GLN A 221 15.77 4.05 31.77
C GLN A 221 16.19 4.03 30.28
N PRO A 222 17.20 4.83 29.89
CA PRO A 222 17.51 5.06 28.48
C PRO A 222 17.93 3.77 27.77
N ALA A 223 17.32 3.51 26.61
CA ALA A 223 17.67 2.37 25.78
C ALA A 223 19.15 2.39 25.38
N GLN A 224 19.78 1.22 25.38
CA GLN A 224 21.17 1.02 24.98
C GLN A 224 21.22 0.14 23.73
N ASP A 225 21.79 0.65 22.65
CA ASP A 225 22.05 -0.11 21.42
C ASP A 225 23.08 -1.23 21.73
N THR A 226 22.58 -2.42 22.05
CA THR A 226 23.38 -3.56 22.50
C THR A 226 23.87 -4.42 21.35
N ASN A 227 23.15 -4.42 20.23
CA ASN A 227 23.47 -5.21 19.05
C ASN A 227 24.34 -4.43 18.03
N ASN A 228 24.55 -3.12 18.23
CA ASN A 228 25.29 -2.19 17.37
C ASN A 228 24.77 -2.10 15.94
N ASP A 229 23.46 -2.26 15.74
CA ASP A 229 22.82 -2.03 14.44
C ASP A 229 22.43 -0.55 14.21
N GLY A 230 22.48 0.26 15.27
CA GLY A 230 22.16 1.68 15.24
C GLY A 230 20.66 2.00 15.27
N GLU A 231 19.82 0.99 15.49
CA GLU A 231 18.42 1.12 15.86
C GLU A 231 18.25 0.78 17.35
N PHE A 232 17.12 1.18 17.95
CA PHE A 232 16.83 0.91 19.36
C PHE A 232 15.55 0.10 19.47
N ASP A 233 15.66 -1.15 19.90
CA ASP A 233 14.50 -2.02 20.12
C ASP A 233 13.93 -1.80 21.51
N CYS A 234 12.77 -1.16 21.56
CA CYS A 234 12.01 -0.95 22.79
C CYS A 234 11.86 -2.25 23.60
N ALA A 235 11.50 -3.37 22.98
CA ALA A 235 11.21 -4.60 23.71
C ALA A 235 12.43 -5.19 24.44
N THR A 236 13.65 -4.90 23.98
CA THR A 236 14.87 -5.56 24.49
C THR A 236 15.93 -4.62 25.05
N GLU A 237 15.90 -3.33 24.72
CA GLU A 237 17.05 -2.43 24.96
C GLU A 237 16.80 -1.32 25.98
N GLY A 238 15.54 -1.06 26.33
CA GLY A 238 15.14 -0.06 27.33
C GLY A 238 14.21 1.00 26.75
N ASP A 239 14.04 2.10 27.48
CA ASP A 239 13.04 3.12 27.17
C ASP A 239 13.53 4.11 26.11
N ILE A 240 12.64 4.49 25.21
CA ILE A 240 12.94 5.41 24.11
C ILE A 240 12.45 6.82 24.49
N PRO A 241 13.34 7.83 24.57
CA PRO A 241 12.95 9.19 24.91
C PRO A 241 12.22 9.87 23.75
N GLY A 242 11.36 10.83 24.07
CA GLY A 242 10.58 11.60 23.10
C GLY A 242 9.15 11.10 22.94
N TYR A 243 8.42 11.67 21.99
CA TYR A 243 7.07 11.22 21.69
C TYR A 243 7.12 9.82 21.07
N PRO A 244 6.33 8.84 21.56
CA PRO A 244 6.39 7.47 21.07
C PRO A 244 6.30 7.37 19.55
N GLY A 245 7.23 6.60 18.96
CA GLY A 245 7.32 6.38 17.51
C GLY A 245 7.89 7.54 16.68
N ALA A 246 8.06 8.75 17.24
CA ALA A 246 8.61 9.88 16.50
C ALA A 246 10.10 9.70 16.16
N ASP A 247 10.52 10.19 15.00
CA ASP A 247 11.94 10.13 14.61
C ASP A 247 12.74 11.27 15.24
N GLN A 248 12.12 12.42 15.54
CA GLN A 248 12.71 13.50 16.32
C GLN A 248 11.70 14.10 17.30
N THR A 249 12.15 14.41 18.51
CA THR A 249 11.36 15.13 19.51
C THR A 249 12.17 16.25 20.16
N ILE A 250 11.53 17.40 20.38
CA ILE A 250 12.04 18.51 21.17
C ILE A 250 11.15 18.72 22.39
N TRP A 251 11.74 18.98 23.55
CA TRP A 251 11.02 19.26 24.78
C TRP A 251 11.62 20.43 25.57
N ILE A 252 10.75 21.26 26.15
CA ILE A 252 11.12 22.34 27.09
C ILE A 252 10.08 22.46 28.21
N VAL A 253 10.51 23.07 29.32
CA VAL A 253 9.62 23.53 30.41
C VAL A 253 9.91 24.99 30.75
N THR A 254 8.85 25.78 30.90
CA THR A 254 8.92 27.23 31.16
C THR A 254 7.77 27.67 32.06
N ASN A 255 7.91 28.80 32.77
CA ASN A 255 6.90 29.30 33.70
C ASN A 255 6.81 30.84 33.71
N ASP A 256 5.76 31.40 34.29
CA ASP A 256 5.56 32.86 34.37
C ASP A 256 5.87 33.49 35.74
N LEU A 257 6.51 32.77 36.68
CA LEU A 257 6.65 33.24 38.06
C LEU A 257 7.75 34.29 38.27
N GLN A 258 8.65 34.49 37.31
CA GLN A 258 9.71 35.49 37.45
C GLN A 258 9.09 36.91 37.43
N PRO A 259 9.31 37.73 38.48
CA PRO A 259 8.65 39.04 38.58
C PRO A 259 8.98 39.97 37.41
N GLY A 260 7.95 40.55 36.80
CA GLY A 260 8.06 41.58 35.77
C GLY A 260 8.23 41.07 34.34
N THR A 261 8.39 39.76 34.10
CA THR A 261 8.47 39.24 32.71
C THR A 261 7.12 39.34 32.02
N SER A 262 6.06 38.78 32.60
CA SER A 262 4.70 38.84 32.04
C SER A 262 4.20 40.29 31.88
N GLU A 263 4.44 41.14 32.88
CA GLU A 263 4.01 42.54 32.85
C GLU A 263 4.70 43.33 31.73
N ARG A 264 6.00 43.10 31.50
CA ARG A 264 6.72 43.77 30.41
C ARG A 264 6.26 43.32 29.02
N SER A 265 5.80 42.08 28.88
CA SER A 265 5.41 41.50 27.59
C SER A 265 3.94 41.74 27.26
N TYR A 266 3.02 41.54 28.21
CA TYR A 266 1.56 41.61 27.97
C TYR A 266 0.84 42.67 28.80
N GLY A 267 1.55 43.37 29.70
CA GLY A 267 0.92 44.28 30.66
C GLY A 267 0.07 43.59 31.72
N SER A 268 0.07 42.25 31.75
CA SER A 268 -0.64 41.41 32.71
C SER A 268 0.29 40.93 33.82
N PRO A 269 -0.14 40.92 35.09
CA PRO A 269 0.57 40.19 36.13
C PRO A 269 0.59 38.69 35.88
N SER A 270 1.64 38.02 36.35
CA SER A 270 1.72 36.56 36.32
C SER A 270 0.69 35.88 37.21
N VAL A 271 0.38 34.61 36.90
CA VAL A 271 -0.59 33.80 37.66
C VAL A 271 0.01 32.53 38.24
N GLY A 272 1.23 32.15 37.86
CA GLY A 272 1.82 30.86 38.23
C GLY A 272 1.39 29.74 37.30
N MET A 273 1.62 29.95 36.01
CA MET A 273 1.40 28.99 34.94
C MET A 273 2.73 28.36 34.54
N GLU A 274 2.76 27.03 34.43
CA GLU A 274 3.84 26.27 33.79
C GLU A 274 3.39 25.79 32.40
N TYR A 275 4.27 25.91 31.42
CA TYR A 275 4.14 25.25 30.12
C TYR A 275 5.20 24.18 29.95
N GLN A 276 4.78 23.06 29.39
CA GLN A 276 5.67 22.07 28.82
C GLN A 276 5.35 21.94 27.34
N PHE A 277 6.33 22.26 26.48
CA PHE A 277 6.18 22.06 25.04
C PHE A 277 6.82 20.75 24.63
N THR A 278 6.13 19.98 23.81
CA THR A 278 6.68 18.82 23.09
C THR A 278 6.45 19.04 21.61
N LEU A 279 7.51 19.11 20.81
CA LEU A 279 7.42 19.16 19.35
C LEU A 279 7.93 17.84 18.79
N TRP A 280 7.23 17.25 17.82
CA TRP A 280 7.69 16.03 17.16
C TRP A 280 7.28 15.95 15.70
N ALA A 281 8.01 15.13 14.95
CA ALA A 281 7.75 14.84 13.54
C ALA A 281 8.37 13.49 13.14
N TYR A 282 8.01 13.03 11.95
CA TYR A 282 8.40 11.74 11.38
C TYR A 282 9.24 11.93 10.11
N ASP A 283 10.22 11.04 9.90
CA ASP A 283 11.15 11.07 8.77
C ASP A 283 10.52 10.43 7.52
N PHE A 284 9.52 11.10 6.96
CA PHE A 284 8.88 10.72 5.70
C PHE A 284 9.29 11.65 4.55
N PRO A 285 9.35 11.16 3.30
CA PRO A 285 9.63 12.00 2.14
C PRO A 285 8.53 13.07 1.95
N ALA A 286 8.87 14.19 1.32
CA ALA A 286 7.95 15.31 1.05
C ALA A 286 6.69 14.92 0.26
N THR A 287 6.72 13.81 -0.47
CA THR A 287 5.56 13.26 -1.20
C THR A 287 4.54 12.58 -0.30
N ASN A 288 4.92 12.22 0.94
CA ASN A 288 4.03 11.71 1.96
C ASN A 288 3.46 12.88 2.78
N PRO A 289 2.13 12.95 3.03
CA PRO A 289 1.52 14.01 3.83
C PRO A 289 2.20 14.25 5.19
N LEU A 290 2.53 13.19 5.95
CA LEU A 290 3.18 13.31 7.27
C LEU A 290 4.61 13.84 7.20
N GLY A 291 5.25 13.75 6.03
CA GLY A 291 6.53 14.40 5.76
C GLY A 291 6.44 15.93 5.75
N ASN A 292 5.24 16.51 5.82
CA ASN A 292 5.01 17.97 5.76
C ASN A 292 4.23 18.49 6.98
N ILE A 293 4.15 17.71 8.06
CA ILE A 293 3.39 18.03 9.28
C ILE A 293 4.30 17.98 10.50
N ASN A 294 4.24 19.03 11.32
CA ASN A 294 4.85 19.08 12.64
C ASN A 294 3.76 19.07 13.71
N PHE A 295 3.97 18.31 14.77
CA PHE A 295 3.03 18.23 15.87
C PHE A 295 3.59 18.96 17.09
N ILE A 296 2.73 19.71 17.76
CA ILE A 296 3.11 20.54 18.90
C ILE A 296 2.10 20.31 20.02
N ARG A 297 2.56 19.73 21.13
CA ARG A 297 1.78 19.62 22.36
C ARG A 297 2.22 20.69 23.33
N THR A 298 1.26 21.44 23.85
CA THR A 298 1.41 22.34 24.99
C THR A 298 0.65 21.78 26.17
N ARG A 299 1.38 21.39 27.22
CA ARG A 299 0.81 21.06 28.53
C ARG A 299 0.82 22.30 29.41
N LEU A 300 -0.36 22.74 29.85
CA LEU A 300 -0.55 23.86 30.74
C LEU A 300 -0.84 23.34 32.14
N ILE A 301 -0.10 23.82 33.14
CA ILE A 301 -0.34 23.48 34.54
C ILE A 301 -0.56 24.76 35.33
N PHE A 302 -1.77 24.95 35.86
CA PHE A 302 -2.08 26.12 36.67
C PHE A 302 -1.68 25.88 38.13
N THR A 303 -0.44 26.22 38.48
CA THR A 303 0.10 26.01 39.84
C THR A 303 -0.28 27.11 40.83
N GLY A 304 -0.58 28.32 40.35
CA GLY A 304 -0.74 29.50 41.18
C GLY A 304 0.60 30.10 41.61
N ARG A 305 0.57 31.28 42.22
CA ARG A 305 1.74 31.94 42.79
C ARG A 305 2.01 31.43 44.22
N PRO A 306 3.22 31.66 44.79
CA PRO A 306 3.50 31.35 46.20
C PRO A 306 2.50 31.94 47.20
N ASP A 307 1.86 33.06 46.87
CA ASP A 307 0.85 33.74 47.68
C ASP A 307 -0.59 33.46 47.24
N SER A 308 -0.82 32.62 46.21
CA SER A 308 -2.17 32.33 45.73
C SER A 308 -2.96 31.43 46.70
N PRO A 309 -4.22 31.77 47.00
CA PRO A 309 -5.06 30.99 47.91
C PRO A 309 -5.38 29.59 47.33
N PRO A 310 -5.79 28.63 48.17
CA PRO A 310 -6.15 27.29 47.71
C PRO A 310 -7.31 27.24 46.70
N ASP A 311 -8.20 28.24 46.71
CA ASP A 311 -9.36 28.35 45.82
C ASP A 311 -9.08 29.19 44.56
N ALA A 312 -7.82 29.52 44.28
CA ALA A 312 -7.44 30.26 43.08
C ALA A 312 -7.90 29.49 41.83
N ARG A 313 -8.52 30.20 40.89
CA ARG A 313 -9.03 29.60 39.64
C ARG A 313 -9.03 30.59 38.48
N LEU A 314 -8.84 30.06 37.28
CA LEU A 314 -9.03 30.75 36.01
C LEU A 314 -10.37 30.31 35.41
N ASP A 315 -11.16 31.27 34.97
CA ASP A 315 -12.47 31.06 34.37
C ASP A 315 -12.57 31.79 33.03
N SER A 316 -13.49 31.37 32.17
CA SER A 316 -13.63 31.90 30.81
C SER A 316 -12.29 31.92 30.09
N MET A 317 -11.53 30.84 30.25
CA MET A 317 -10.17 30.69 29.76
C MET A 317 -10.18 30.27 28.30
N PHE A 318 -9.28 30.85 27.52
CA PHE A 318 -9.03 30.52 26.13
C PHE A 318 -7.55 30.24 25.95
N VAL A 319 -7.23 29.30 25.08
CA VAL A 319 -5.89 29.08 24.55
C VAL A 319 -5.85 29.47 23.09
N VAL A 320 -4.70 29.95 22.64
CA VAL A 320 -4.49 30.51 21.31
C VAL A 320 -3.22 29.96 20.71
N TRP A 321 -3.34 29.48 19.47
CA TRP A 321 -2.19 29.41 18.57
C TRP A 321 -2.14 30.70 17.76
N TRP A 322 -1.12 31.51 18.01
CA TRP A 322 -0.89 32.77 17.31
C TRP A 322 0.22 32.60 16.28
N THR A 323 0.05 33.21 15.12
CA THR A 323 1.08 33.24 14.09
C THR A 323 1.11 34.56 13.34
N ASP A 324 2.32 34.96 12.98
CA ASP A 324 2.69 35.97 11.99
C ASP A 324 3.23 35.21 10.76
N PRO A 325 2.35 34.73 9.86
CA PRO A 325 2.80 34.17 8.60
C PRO A 325 3.49 35.25 7.76
N ASP A 326 4.60 34.85 7.17
CA ASP A 326 5.24 35.55 6.05
C ASP A 326 5.36 34.48 4.98
N VAL A 327 4.36 34.27 4.13
CA VAL A 327 4.37 33.17 3.14
C VAL A 327 5.29 33.56 1.97
N GLY A 328 6.59 33.56 2.28
CA GLY A 328 7.59 34.30 1.54
C GLY A 328 7.55 35.77 1.95
N ASN A 329 7.04 36.64 1.11
CA ASN A 329 6.98 38.07 1.37
C ASN A 329 5.75 38.47 2.18
N TYR A 330 5.99 39.09 3.34
CA TYR A 330 4.91 39.60 4.20
C TYR A 330 3.93 40.58 3.50
N SER A 331 4.34 41.22 2.40
CA SER A 331 3.54 42.25 1.74
C SER A 331 2.44 41.72 0.82
N ASP A 332 2.38 40.41 0.57
CA ASP A 332 1.37 39.78 -0.27
C ASP A 332 0.71 38.55 0.35
N ASP A 333 0.59 38.52 1.67
CA ASP A 333 -0.12 37.45 2.38
C ASP A 333 -1.64 37.65 2.47
N PHE A 334 -2.34 36.52 2.52
CA PHE A 334 -3.75 36.37 2.86
C PHE A 334 -3.95 35.31 3.95
N ALA A 335 -5.07 35.41 4.67
CA ALA A 335 -5.50 34.44 5.67
C ALA A 335 -6.82 33.75 5.28
N GLY A 336 -7.12 32.63 5.93
CA GLY A 336 -8.37 31.90 5.78
C GLY A 336 -8.64 30.96 6.96
N SER A 337 -9.87 30.50 7.10
CA SER A 337 -10.23 29.44 8.05
C SER A 337 -11.21 28.45 7.46
N ASP A 338 -11.13 27.20 7.93
CA ASP A 338 -12.07 26.14 7.64
C ASP A 338 -12.61 25.56 8.94
N THR A 339 -13.86 25.87 9.25
CA THR A 339 -14.49 25.42 10.50
C THR A 339 -14.82 23.93 10.50
N THR A 340 -14.83 23.26 9.35
CA THR A 340 -15.11 21.81 9.28
C THR A 340 -13.88 20.99 9.62
N LEU A 341 -12.69 21.56 9.37
CA LEU A 341 -11.39 20.96 9.65
C LEU A 341 -10.73 21.53 10.91
N SER A 342 -11.39 22.44 11.65
CA SER A 342 -10.76 23.21 12.74
C SER A 342 -9.46 23.95 12.35
N LEU A 343 -9.29 24.24 11.05
CA LEU A 343 -8.05 24.72 10.45
C LEU A 343 -8.07 26.25 10.26
N GLY A 344 -7.02 26.93 10.71
CA GLY A 344 -6.70 28.30 10.29
C GLY A 344 -5.44 28.32 9.43
N TYR A 345 -5.42 29.08 8.34
CA TYR A 345 -4.32 29.02 7.38
C TYR A 345 -3.98 30.36 6.72
N ALA A 346 -2.76 30.45 6.20
CA ALA A 346 -2.23 31.56 5.44
C ALA A 346 -1.73 31.08 4.07
N TYR A 347 -1.82 31.96 3.08
CA TYR A 347 -1.41 31.69 1.70
C TYR A 347 -1.05 32.99 1.00
N ASN A 348 -0.21 32.89 -0.03
CA ASN A 348 0.19 34.06 -0.81
C ASN A 348 -0.95 34.53 -1.73
N ALA A 349 -1.13 35.84 -1.89
CA ALA A 349 -2.13 36.44 -2.76
C ALA A 349 -1.83 36.23 -4.25
N ASN A 350 -0.56 36.02 -4.59
CA ASN A 350 -0.06 35.87 -5.94
C ASN A 350 0.37 34.42 -6.22
N PRO A 351 0.33 33.97 -7.48
CA PRO A 351 0.81 32.62 -7.86
C PRO A 351 2.34 32.50 -7.82
N ARG A 352 3.07 33.60 -7.60
CA ARG A 352 4.52 33.66 -7.46
C ARG A 352 4.87 34.62 -6.33
N ASP A 353 5.91 34.28 -5.61
CA ASP A 353 6.46 35.05 -4.49
C ASP A 353 7.96 35.30 -4.74
N ASP A 354 8.47 36.46 -4.32
CA ASP A 354 9.83 36.89 -4.63
C ASP A 354 10.92 36.16 -3.81
N GLN A 355 10.56 35.55 -2.68
CA GLN A 355 11.47 34.71 -1.89
C GLN A 355 11.48 33.26 -2.37
N TYR A 356 10.37 32.77 -2.93
CA TYR A 356 10.28 31.42 -3.50
C TYR A 356 10.76 31.33 -4.96
N GLU A 357 10.67 32.41 -5.74
CA GLU A 357 11.08 32.46 -7.15
C GLU A 357 12.55 32.06 -7.41
N PRO A 358 13.55 32.43 -6.58
CA PRO A 358 14.94 31.98 -6.75
C PRO A 358 15.13 30.46 -6.73
N PHE A 359 14.19 29.72 -6.11
CA PHE A 359 14.19 28.26 -6.04
C PHE A 359 13.33 27.61 -7.13
N ASN A 360 12.71 28.42 -8.00
CA ASN A 360 11.74 27.97 -9.00
C ASN A 360 10.57 27.19 -8.36
N LEU A 361 10.13 27.65 -7.19
CA LEU A 361 9.00 27.08 -6.45
C LEU A 361 7.81 28.04 -6.45
N PRO A 362 6.57 27.53 -6.47
CA PRO A 362 5.40 28.34 -6.13
C PRO A 362 5.39 28.66 -4.63
N PRO A 363 4.61 29.65 -4.17
CA PRO A 363 4.40 29.86 -2.74
C PRO A 363 3.56 28.72 -2.13
N PRO A 364 3.90 28.24 -0.92
CA PRO A 364 3.11 27.24 -0.21
C PRO A 364 1.84 27.86 0.40
N ALA A 365 1.03 27.00 1.02
CA ALA A 365 0.06 27.40 2.04
C ALA A 365 0.49 26.75 3.36
N VAL A 366 0.27 27.43 4.48
CA VAL A 366 0.59 26.95 5.83
C VAL A 366 -0.63 27.08 6.72
N GLY A 367 -0.90 26.07 7.55
CA GLY A 367 -2.07 26.04 8.42
C GLY A 367 -1.81 25.36 9.75
N TRP A 368 -2.74 25.59 10.67
CA TRP A 368 -2.73 25.05 12.02
C TRP A 368 -4.11 24.52 12.39
N ASP A 369 -4.14 23.29 12.87
CA ASP A 369 -5.36 22.61 13.33
C ASP A 369 -5.20 22.18 14.80
N PHE A 370 -6.27 22.35 15.59
CA PHE A 370 -6.39 21.84 16.94
C PHE A 370 -6.82 20.37 16.93
N LEU A 371 -5.84 19.48 16.76
CA LEU A 371 -6.01 18.02 16.85
C LEU A 371 -6.55 17.58 18.22
N GLN A 372 -6.17 18.30 19.28
CA GLN A 372 -6.79 18.19 20.61
C GLN A 372 -6.77 19.55 21.30
N GLY A 373 -7.92 20.02 21.79
CA GLY A 373 -7.97 21.21 22.63
C GLY A 373 -8.42 20.93 24.07
N PRO A 374 -8.67 21.98 24.86
CA PRO A 374 -9.15 21.87 26.23
C PRO A 374 -10.53 21.21 26.31
N VAL A 375 -10.84 20.65 27.48
CA VAL A 375 -12.16 20.08 27.77
C VAL A 375 -13.04 21.15 28.42
N ASN A 376 -14.27 21.31 27.93
CA ASN A 376 -15.24 22.26 28.49
C ASN A 376 -15.91 21.72 29.78
N ALA A 377 -16.86 22.47 30.34
CA ALA A 377 -17.58 22.06 31.55
C ALA A 377 -18.52 20.86 31.32
N GLU A 378 -18.93 20.64 30.07
CA GLU A 378 -19.79 19.55 29.63
C GLU A 378 -19.03 18.23 29.41
N GLY A 379 -17.70 18.28 29.34
CA GLY A 379 -16.83 17.13 29.08
C GLY A 379 -16.43 16.95 27.62
N ASP A 380 -16.77 17.90 26.74
CA ASP A 380 -16.40 17.85 25.33
C ASP A 380 -14.98 18.41 25.12
N THR A 381 -14.17 17.69 24.34
CA THR A 381 -12.90 18.22 23.81
C THR A 381 -13.20 19.30 22.76
N LEU A 382 -12.64 20.50 22.96
CA LEU A 382 -12.89 21.64 22.08
C LEU A 382 -11.86 21.69 20.94
N GLY A 383 -12.31 21.78 19.69
CA GLY A 383 -11.47 22.14 18.54
C GLY A 383 -11.27 23.66 18.44
N MET A 384 -11.23 24.20 17.22
CA MET A 384 -11.21 25.65 17.01
C MET A 384 -12.59 26.27 17.31
N THR A 385 -12.66 27.12 18.33
CA THR A 385 -13.91 27.77 18.77
C THR A 385 -14.08 29.20 18.27
N THR A 386 -12.97 29.85 17.89
CA THR A 386 -12.95 31.15 17.21
C THR A 386 -11.74 31.25 16.28
N PHE A 387 -11.91 31.93 15.16
CA PHE A 387 -10.81 32.33 14.29
C PHE A 387 -10.93 33.82 14.00
N VAL A 388 -9.89 34.59 14.33
CA VAL A 388 -9.80 35.99 13.94
C VAL A 388 -8.45 36.26 13.29
N TYR A 389 -8.42 37.26 12.42
CA TYR A 389 -7.22 37.74 11.78
C TYR A 389 -7.10 39.24 12.02
N PHE A 390 -5.88 39.76 11.95
CA PHE A 390 -5.63 41.18 12.01
C PHE A 390 -4.45 41.54 11.09
N ALA A 391 -4.45 42.78 10.59
CA ALA A 391 -3.51 43.21 9.55
C ALA A 391 -2.77 44.47 10.00
N ALA A 392 -1.45 44.49 9.78
CA ALA A 392 -0.61 45.61 10.20
C ALA A 392 -1.11 46.94 9.58
N GLY A 393 -1.24 47.97 10.41
CA GLY A 393 -1.67 49.30 9.98
C GLY A 393 -3.16 49.44 9.61
N SER A 394 -3.99 48.42 9.87
CA SER A 394 -5.44 48.48 9.70
C SER A 394 -6.18 48.84 11.01
N ASP A 395 -7.50 49.02 10.94
CA ASP A 395 -8.35 49.25 12.13
C ASP A 395 -8.41 48.03 13.08
N ILE A 396 -7.99 46.87 12.59
CA ILE A 396 -7.72 45.66 13.36
C ILE A 396 -6.20 45.47 13.37
N SER A 397 -5.46 46.33 14.07
CA SER A 397 -4.01 46.19 14.25
C SER A 397 -3.66 45.38 15.50
N ASP A 398 -2.39 45.03 15.63
CA ASP A 398 -1.78 44.34 16.77
C ASP A 398 -2.26 44.89 18.13
N PRO A 399 -2.52 44.02 19.11
CA PRO A 399 -2.73 44.43 20.49
C PRO A 399 -1.49 45.12 21.09
N ASP A 400 -1.71 46.06 22.00
CA ASP A 400 -0.62 46.84 22.61
C ASP A 400 0.20 45.97 23.59
N LEU A 401 1.43 45.60 23.24
CA LEU A 401 2.30 44.81 24.13
C LEU A 401 2.84 45.65 25.30
N GLY A 402 3.03 45.01 26.46
CA GLY A 402 3.54 45.66 27.68
C GLY A 402 2.56 46.58 28.41
N GLU A 403 1.33 46.76 27.89
CA GLU A 403 0.28 47.56 28.51
C GLU A 403 -0.96 46.72 28.85
N TYR A 404 -1.62 46.99 29.99
CA TYR A 404 -2.79 46.22 30.41
C TYR A 404 -3.99 46.38 29.44
N SER A 405 -4.03 47.48 28.69
CA SER A 405 -4.97 47.65 27.56
C SER A 405 -4.85 46.53 26.54
N GLY A 406 -3.63 46.17 26.16
CA GLY A 406 -3.36 45.05 25.26
C GLY A 406 -3.84 43.70 25.80
N THR A 407 -3.74 43.46 27.11
CA THR A 407 -4.33 42.28 27.76
C THR A 407 -5.85 42.20 27.49
N LEU A 408 -6.56 43.33 27.58
CA LEU A 408 -7.99 43.41 27.33
C LEU A 408 -8.34 43.28 25.84
N GLN A 409 -7.47 43.80 24.96
CA GLN A 409 -7.59 43.64 23.51
C GLN A 409 -7.39 42.18 23.07
N TRP A 410 -6.37 41.50 23.60
CA TRP A 410 -6.13 40.05 23.41
C TRP A 410 -7.33 39.21 23.85
N PHE A 411 -7.89 39.49 25.03
CA PHE A 411 -9.04 38.76 25.53
C PHE A 411 -10.31 38.94 24.68
N ASN A 412 -10.44 40.06 23.97
CA ASN A 412 -11.49 40.23 22.95
C ASN A 412 -11.24 39.35 21.71
N LEU A 413 -10.01 39.32 21.19
CA LEU A 413 -9.64 38.48 20.03
C LEU A 413 -9.95 37.01 20.30
N MET A 414 -9.54 36.50 21.47
CA MET A 414 -9.81 35.13 21.93
C MET A 414 -11.30 34.75 21.97
N ARG A 415 -12.17 35.75 22.11
CA ARG A 415 -13.63 35.58 22.20
C ARG A 415 -14.33 35.77 20.84
N GLY A 416 -13.58 36.03 19.78
CA GLY A 416 -14.10 36.30 18.43
C GLY A 416 -14.56 37.75 18.22
N TYR A 417 -14.02 38.71 18.97
CA TYR A 417 -14.29 40.14 18.81
C TYR A 417 -13.07 40.88 18.27
N ARG A 418 -13.29 42.06 17.69
CA ARG A 418 -12.22 43.00 17.32
C ARG A 418 -11.44 43.42 18.56
N PRO A 419 -10.13 43.73 18.42
CA PRO A 419 -9.28 44.05 19.58
C PRO A 419 -9.74 45.34 20.27
N ARG A 420 -10.23 46.31 19.49
CA ARG A 420 -10.70 47.62 19.96
C ARG A 420 -12.17 47.83 19.58
N PRO A 421 -13.01 48.46 20.43
CA PRO A 421 -12.70 48.88 21.80
C PRO A 421 -12.45 47.68 22.74
N GLU A 422 -11.58 47.89 23.73
CA GLU A 422 -11.06 46.85 24.62
C GLU A 422 -12.16 46.21 25.50
N TYR A 423 -11.90 45.01 26.03
CA TYR A 423 -12.83 44.33 26.94
C TYR A 423 -13.23 45.24 28.12
N PRO A 424 -14.52 45.32 28.50
CA PRO A 424 -15.61 44.40 28.17
C PRO A 424 -16.48 44.75 26.96
N ALA A 425 -16.17 45.78 26.18
CA ALA A 425 -17.01 46.22 25.07
C ALA A 425 -16.96 45.25 23.88
N GLY A 426 -15.92 45.32 23.05
CA GLY A 426 -15.67 44.41 21.92
C GLY A 426 -16.67 44.52 20.77
N ASP A 427 -16.22 45.01 19.61
CA ASP A 427 -17.03 45.00 18.39
C ASP A 427 -16.98 43.61 17.72
N PRO A 428 -18.11 43.03 17.28
CA PRO A 428 -18.11 41.71 16.65
C PRO A 428 -17.52 41.76 15.23
N PHE A 429 -17.01 40.61 14.75
CA PHE A 429 -16.79 40.41 13.33
C PHE A 429 -18.12 40.16 12.61
N VAL A 430 -18.24 40.70 11.40
CA VAL A 430 -19.43 40.57 10.55
C VAL A 430 -18.96 40.06 9.19
N ASP A 431 -19.52 38.93 8.77
CA ASP A 431 -19.28 38.38 7.45
C ASP A 431 -19.89 39.33 6.39
N PRO A 432 -19.09 39.92 5.50
CA PRO A 432 -19.57 40.89 4.52
C PRO A 432 -20.48 40.26 3.45
N THR A 433 -20.43 38.94 3.26
CA THR A 433 -21.23 38.22 2.26
C THR A 433 -22.62 37.86 2.75
N THR A 434 -22.78 37.66 4.06
CA THR A 434 -24.06 37.31 4.69
C THR A 434 -24.65 38.43 5.54
N GLY A 435 -23.84 39.37 6.02
CA GLY A 435 -24.22 40.43 6.95
C GLY A 435 -24.41 39.94 8.39
N HIS A 436 -24.06 38.70 8.70
CA HIS A 436 -24.25 38.10 10.02
C HIS A 436 -23.00 38.22 10.89
N ILE A 437 -23.21 38.35 12.20
CA ILE A 437 -22.13 38.29 13.19
C ILE A 437 -21.56 36.88 13.21
N THR A 438 -20.24 36.77 13.24
CA THR A 438 -19.53 35.50 13.32
C THR A 438 -18.32 35.61 14.25
N LYS A 439 -17.91 34.47 14.82
CA LYS A 439 -16.66 34.30 15.57
C LYS A 439 -15.53 33.69 14.72
N PHE A 440 -15.83 33.35 13.47
CA PHE A 440 -14.92 32.77 12.51
C PHE A 440 -14.83 33.71 11.32
N ALA A 441 -13.70 34.40 11.22
CA ALA A 441 -13.40 35.26 10.08
C ALA A 441 -12.91 34.42 8.89
N LEU A 442 -13.18 34.91 7.67
CA LEU A 442 -12.59 34.36 6.45
C LEU A 442 -12.89 32.87 6.18
N THR A 443 -14.13 32.43 6.44
CA THR A 443 -14.58 31.03 6.24
C THR A 443 -14.96 30.69 4.79
N GLY A 444 -14.71 31.61 3.85
CA GLY A 444 -14.90 31.35 2.43
C GLY A 444 -13.84 30.42 1.86
N ASP A 445 -14.06 29.97 0.63
CA ASP A 445 -13.13 29.12 -0.11
C ASP A 445 -12.34 29.97 -1.14
N PRO A 446 -11.04 30.23 -0.91
CA PRO A 446 -10.21 30.98 -1.84
C PRO A 446 -10.00 30.29 -3.18
N VAL A 447 -10.10 28.96 -3.24
CA VAL A 447 -9.88 28.18 -4.47
C VAL A 447 -11.02 28.42 -5.45
N THR A 448 -12.27 28.44 -4.97
CA THR A 448 -13.45 28.75 -5.79
C THR A 448 -13.85 30.22 -5.78
N GLY A 449 -13.26 31.04 -4.90
CA GLY A 449 -13.59 32.45 -4.70
C GLY A 449 -14.97 32.68 -4.08
N ARG A 450 -15.54 31.68 -3.40
CA ARG A 450 -16.90 31.73 -2.83
C ARG A 450 -16.87 32.05 -1.33
N GLY A 451 -17.87 32.78 -0.84
CA GLY A 451 -17.97 33.16 0.57
C GLY A 451 -17.03 34.31 0.97
N TRP A 452 -16.78 34.45 2.26
CA TRP A 452 -15.90 35.50 2.79
C TRP A 452 -14.43 35.09 2.68
N VAL A 453 -13.76 35.56 1.64
CA VAL A 453 -12.32 35.34 1.41
C VAL A 453 -11.53 36.63 1.67
N ASP A 454 -10.27 36.51 2.07
CA ASP A 454 -9.38 37.66 2.25
C ASP A 454 -9.14 38.36 0.91
N GLY A 455 -8.76 39.64 0.95
CA GLY A 455 -8.71 40.51 -0.23
C GLY A 455 -10.01 41.27 -0.51
N GLN A 456 -11.15 40.85 0.04
CA GLN A 456 -12.43 41.56 -0.13
C GLN A 456 -12.51 42.86 0.70
N GLN A 457 -11.99 42.83 1.93
CA GLN A 457 -12.07 43.95 2.88
C GLN A 457 -10.73 44.66 3.06
N LEU A 458 -9.62 43.90 3.07
CA LEU A 458 -8.27 44.41 3.24
C LEU A 458 -7.41 43.97 2.04
N PRO A 459 -6.55 44.84 1.49
CA PRO A 459 -5.61 44.44 0.44
C PRO A 459 -4.61 43.39 0.96
N PRO A 460 -3.93 42.63 0.07
CA PRO A 460 -2.83 41.75 0.47
C PRO A 460 -1.82 42.46 1.37
N GLY A 461 -1.21 41.72 2.27
CA GLY A 461 -0.19 42.24 3.16
C GLY A 461 -0.16 41.54 4.50
N ASP A 462 0.61 42.12 5.40
CA ASP A 462 1.07 41.46 6.62
C ASP A 462 -0.06 41.02 7.55
N ARG A 463 -0.27 39.69 7.68
CA ARG A 463 -1.38 39.07 8.42
C ARG A 463 -0.92 38.46 9.74
N ARG A 464 -1.81 38.47 10.74
CA ARG A 464 -1.69 37.61 11.93
C ARG A 464 -2.95 36.80 12.08
N LEU A 465 -2.77 35.54 12.48
CA LEU A 465 -3.88 34.64 12.76
C LEU A 465 -3.94 34.38 14.26
N VAL A 466 -5.17 34.29 14.77
CA VAL A 466 -5.50 33.97 16.15
C VAL A 466 -6.52 32.85 16.12
N LEU A 467 -6.02 31.62 16.27
CA LEU A 467 -6.83 30.42 16.37
C LEU A 467 -7.05 30.15 17.86
N SER A 468 -8.29 30.21 18.34
CA SER A 468 -8.58 30.04 19.78
C SER A 468 -9.50 28.87 20.09
N SER A 469 -9.25 28.23 21.23
CA SER A 469 -10.09 27.19 21.81
C SER A 469 -10.53 27.56 23.23
N GLY A 470 -11.84 27.54 23.48
CA GLY A 470 -12.47 27.88 24.76
C GLY A 470 -13.95 28.31 24.62
N PRO A 471 -14.60 28.78 25.70
CA PRO A 471 -14.05 28.92 27.04
C PRO A 471 -13.97 27.59 27.81
N PHE A 472 -12.99 27.49 28.70
CA PHE A 472 -12.92 26.46 29.74
C PHE A 472 -12.50 27.10 31.08
N ALA A 473 -12.31 26.29 32.12
CA ALA A 473 -11.85 26.74 33.43
C ALA A 473 -10.74 25.85 33.96
N MET A 474 -9.86 26.42 34.79
CA MET A 474 -8.81 25.70 35.50
C MET A 474 -8.81 26.08 36.98
N GLN A 475 -8.86 25.08 37.84
CA GLN A 475 -8.57 25.21 39.27
C GLN A 475 -7.06 25.10 39.50
N LYS A 476 -6.60 25.63 40.63
CA LYS A 476 -5.21 25.46 41.07
C LYS A 476 -4.86 23.97 41.17
N GLY A 477 -3.85 23.53 40.42
CA GLY A 477 -3.42 22.14 40.28
C GLY A 477 -3.88 21.45 38.99
N ASP A 478 -4.83 22.05 38.25
CA ASP A 478 -5.34 21.46 37.02
C ASP A 478 -4.27 21.45 35.91
N THR A 479 -4.35 20.43 35.05
CA THR A 479 -3.50 20.25 33.87
C THR A 479 -4.37 20.13 32.63
N VAL A 480 -3.98 20.81 31.56
CA VAL A 480 -4.66 20.77 30.26
C VAL A 480 -3.62 20.52 29.18
N ASP A 481 -3.87 19.54 28.32
CA ASP A 481 -3.06 19.26 27.14
C ASP A 481 -3.77 19.78 25.89
N VAL A 482 -3.03 20.53 25.08
CA VAL A 482 -3.46 21.04 23.77
C VAL A 482 -2.47 20.52 22.73
N VAL A 483 -2.96 19.96 21.62
CA VAL A 483 -2.16 19.50 20.50
C VAL A 483 -2.56 20.24 19.25
N VAL A 484 -1.57 20.82 18.57
CA VAL A 484 -1.72 21.52 17.30
C VAL A 484 -0.88 20.82 16.23
N GLY A 485 -1.47 20.59 15.06
CA GLY A 485 -0.75 20.20 13.85
C GLY A 485 -0.40 21.44 13.03
N GLN A 486 0.88 21.75 12.86
CA GLN A 486 1.34 22.72 11.86
C GLN A 486 1.60 22.00 10.54
N ILE A 487 0.86 22.39 9.52
CA ILE A 487 0.84 21.73 8.21
C ILE A 487 1.32 22.75 7.18
N ALA A 488 2.21 22.33 6.28
CA ALA A 488 2.57 23.16 5.14
C ALA A 488 2.48 22.35 3.84
N ALA A 489 1.95 22.96 2.79
CA ALA A 489 1.73 22.28 1.52
C ALA A 489 2.14 23.14 0.33
N LEU A 490 2.80 22.49 -0.64
CA LEU A 490 3.33 23.12 -1.85
C LEU A 490 2.61 22.55 -3.08
N GLY A 491 1.58 23.25 -3.56
CA GLY A 491 0.88 22.92 -4.80
C GLY A 491 1.63 23.41 -6.04
N THR A 492 0.94 23.55 -7.16
CA THR A 492 1.50 24.14 -8.40
C THR A 492 1.37 25.67 -8.47
N ASN A 493 0.59 26.26 -7.58
CA ASN A 493 0.40 27.69 -7.34
C ASN A 493 -0.21 27.91 -5.93
N ASN A 494 -0.29 29.16 -5.50
CA ASN A 494 -0.85 29.57 -4.20
C ASN A 494 -2.22 28.96 -3.86
N LEU A 495 -3.16 28.87 -4.81
CA LEU A 495 -4.51 28.33 -4.55
C LEU A 495 -4.50 26.81 -4.44
N SER A 496 -3.79 26.13 -5.33
CA SER A 496 -3.65 24.66 -5.25
C SER A 496 -2.88 24.21 -4.01
N SER A 497 -2.00 25.06 -3.46
CA SER A 497 -1.36 24.82 -2.16
C SER A 497 -2.39 24.75 -1.03
N ILE A 498 -3.50 25.51 -1.09
CA ILE A 498 -4.60 25.43 -0.12
C ILE A 498 -5.33 24.08 -0.25
N SER A 499 -5.65 23.65 -1.48
CA SER A 499 -6.27 22.34 -1.72
C SER A 499 -5.42 21.20 -1.14
N LEU A 500 -4.09 21.27 -1.34
CA LEU A 500 -3.17 20.27 -0.82
C LEU A 500 -3.00 20.36 0.71
N LEU A 501 -3.02 21.56 1.29
CA LEU A 501 -2.98 21.79 2.73
C LEU A 501 -4.16 21.10 3.43
N LYS A 502 -5.38 21.35 2.95
CA LYS A 502 -6.61 20.73 3.48
C LYS A 502 -6.62 19.21 3.30
N TYR A 503 -5.95 18.70 2.28
CA TYR A 503 -5.80 17.26 2.09
C TYR A 503 -4.80 16.65 3.07
N TYR A 504 -3.67 17.30 3.32
CA TYR A 504 -2.69 16.84 4.32
C TYR A 504 -3.25 16.89 5.74
N ASP A 505 -4.13 17.85 6.04
CA ASP A 505 -4.86 17.96 7.30
C ASP A 505 -5.63 16.67 7.67
N LEU A 506 -6.28 16.02 6.70
CA LEU A 506 -6.94 14.73 6.92
C LEU A 506 -5.98 13.64 7.44
N PHE A 507 -4.73 13.65 6.99
CA PHE A 507 -3.70 12.71 7.46
C PHE A 507 -3.18 13.10 8.84
N ALA A 508 -3.13 14.40 9.17
CA ALA A 508 -2.75 14.88 10.50
C ALA A 508 -3.75 14.39 11.54
N GLN A 509 -5.05 14.60 11.29
CA GLN A 509 -6.14 14.14 12.16
C GLN A 509 -6.15 12.62 12.27
N PHE A 510 -6.10 11.90 11.14
CA PHE A 510 -6.07 10.44 11.14
C PHE A 510 -4.89 9.87 11.92
N ALA A 511 -3.69 10.43 11.74
CA ALA A 511 -2.51 9.99 12.48
C ALA A 511 -2.65 10.24 13.98
N TYR A 512 -3.19 11.40 14.36
CA TYR A 512 -3.41 11.74 15.76
C TYR A 512 -4.44 10.82 16.43
N ASP A 513 -5.61 10.63 15.79
CA ASP A 513 -6.71 9.80 16.33
C ASP A 513 -6.31 8.33 16.50
N ASN A 514 -5.37 7.86 15.69
CA ASN A 514 -4.82 6.50 15.78
C ASN A 514 -3.56 6.40 16.64
N ASN A 515 -3.25 7.41 17.47
CA ASN A 515 -2.04 7.47 18.30
C ASN A 515 -0.75 7.23 17.50
N PHE A 516 -0.73 7.63 16.23
CA PHE A 516 0.35 7.44 15.28
C PHE A 516 0.68 5.95 14.98
N VAL A 517 -0.24 5.04 15.32
CA VAL A 517 -0.19 3.64 14.91
C VAL A 517 -0.92 3.52 13.57
N LEU A 518 -0.19 3.83 12.50
CA LEU A 518 -0.74 3.86 11.15
C LEU A 518 -0.76 2.45 10.52
N PRO A 519 -1.71 2.18 9.61
CA PRO A 519 -1.69 0.98 8.79
C PRO A 519 -0.34 0.81 8.06
N ALA A 520 0.30 -0.34 8.23
CA ALA A 520 1.57 -0.66 7.57
C ALA A 520 1.32 -1.52 6.33
N PRO A 521 1.93 -1.27 5.16
CA PRO A 521 1.65 -2.07 3.95
C PRO A 521 2.03 -3.55 4.11
N PRO A 522 1.53 -4.45 3.23
CA PRO A 522 1.95 -5.85 3.24
C PRO A 522 3.45 -5.99 3.00
N ASN A 523 4.01 -7.14 3.43
CA ASN A 523 5.43 -7.44 3.21
C ASN A 523 5.75 -7.57 1.71
N VAL A 524 6.95 -7.15 1.32
CA VAL A 524 7.45 -7.30 -0.05
C VAL A 524 7.76 -8.78 -0.32
N PRO A 525 7.28 -9.38 -1.41
CA PRO A 525 7.56 -10.77 -1.69
C PRO A 525 9.01 -10.95 -2.20
N PRO A 526 9.75 -12.00 -1.78
CA PRO A 526 11.09 -12.25 -2.28
C PRO A 526 11.06 -12.69 -3.76
N VAL A 527 11.83 -12.02 -4.61
CA VAL A 527 11.86 -12.27 -6.06
C VAL A 527 13.12 -13.04 -6.46
N ARG A 528 12.94 -14.16 -7.18
CA ARG A 528 14.00 -14.87 -7.92
C ARG A 528 13.94 -14.48 -9.39
N VAL A 529 15.12 -14.32 -10.00
CA VAL A 529 15.27 -13.92 -11.41
C VAL A 529 15.87 -15.07 -12.22
N SER A 530 15.31 -15.35 -13.40
CA SER A 530 15.96 -16.15 -14.45
C SER A 530 16.35 -15.28 -15.62
N GLU A 531 17.62 -15.36 -16.00
CA GLU A 531 18.22 -14.63 -17.11
C GLU A 531 18.35 -15.55 -18.32
N LEU A 532 17.51 -15.36 -19.33
CA LEU A 532 17.41 -16.19 -20.53
C LEU A 532 17.72 -15.36 -21.79
N ASP A 533 17.80 -16.02 -22.95
CA ASP A 533 18.11 -15.35 -24.22
C ASP A 533 16.98 -14.38 -24.58
N GLN A 534 17.25 -13.08 -24.48
CA GLN A 534 16.29 -11.99 -24.71
C GLN A 534 15.02 -12.07 -23.86
N GLN A 535 15.09 -12.77 -22.72
CA GLN A 535 13.95 -13.01 -21.84
C GLN A 535 14.39 -13.00 -20.38
N ILE A 536 13.55 -12.41 -19.52
CA ILE A 536 13.69 -12.46 -18.06
C ILE A 536 12.44 -13.09 -17.50
N VAL A 537 12.59 -13.98 -16.52
CA VAL A 537 11.46 -14.46 -15.72
C VAL A 537 11.65 -14.00 -14.28
N LEU A 538 10.62 -13.37 -13.73
CA LEU A 538 10.55 -13.01 -12.31
C LEU A 538 9.63 -14.00 -11.61
N ASP A 539 10.06 -14.55 -10.48
CA ASP A 539 9.33 -15.56 -9.69
C ASP A 539 9.34 -15.15 -8.22
N TRP A 540 8.16 -14.84 -7.69
CA TRP A 540 7.94 -14.52 -6.29
C TRP A 540 7.04 -15.55 -5.57
N GLY A 541 6.76 -16.68 -6.23
CA GLY A 541 5.99 -17.79 -5.65
C GLY A 541 6.86 -18.92 -5.09
N HIS A 542 8.18 -18.90 -5.34
CA HIS A 542 9.09 -19.96 -4.92
C HIS A 542 9.21 -20.15 -3.40
N ASN A 543 8.90 -19.12 -2.60
CA ASN A 543 8.94 -19.17 -1.14
C ASN A 543 7.51 -19.21 -0.59
N LEU A 544 7.02 -20.43 -0.33
CA LEU A 544 5.65 -20.68 0.12
C LEU A 544 5.32 -20.00 1.46
N GLU A 545 6.29 -19.90 2.37
CA GLU A 545 6.08 -19.24 3.67
C GLU A 545 5.92 -17.72 3.50
N ALA A 546 6.77 -17.10 2.67
CA ALA A 546 6.65 -15.68 2.37
C ALA A 546 5.36 -15.36 1.63
N VAL A 547 4.95 -16.22 0.69
CA VAL A 547 3.65 -16.10 -0.01
C VAL A 547 2.51 -16.14 1.00
N ALA A 548 2.47 -17.14 1.89
CA ALA A 548 1.42 -17.25 2.90
C ALA A 548 1.37 -16.03 3.82
N GLN A 549 2.51 -15.50 4.27
CA GLN A 549 2.58 -14.29 5.09
C GLN A 549 2.07 -13.03 4.37
N VAL A 550 2.39 -12.89 3.08
CA VAL A 550 1.95 -11.73 2.29
C VAL A 550 0.45 -11.82 1.96
N GLU A 551 -0.02 -12.98 1.50
CA GLU A 551 -1.39 -13.13 1.00
C GLU A 551 -2.45 -13.23 2.12
N SER A 552 -2.03 -13.60 3.34
CA SER A 552 -2.86 -13.57 4.56
C SER A 552 -2.88 -12.21 5.27
N TYR A 553 -2.20 -11.20 4.72
CA TYR A 553 -2.08 -9.89 5.36
C TYR A 553 -3.46 -9.26 5.63
N ARG A 554 -3.63 -8.83 6.88
CA ARG A 554 -4.75 -8.02 7.37
C ARG A 554 -4.25 -7.08 8.46
N ASN A 555 -4.42 -5.77 8.30
CA ASN A 555 -4.01 -4.77 9.27
C ASN A 555 -4.89 -3.52 9.18
N ALA A 556 -5.44 -3.07 10.32
CA ALA A 556 -6.21 -1.81 10.42
C ALA A 556 -7.28 -1.62 9.31
N GLY A 557 -8.04 -2.67 8.99
CA GLY A 557 -9.09 -2.66 7.95
C GLY A 557 -8.61 -2.94 6.52
N PHE A 558 -7.29 -2.94 6.27
CA PHE A 558 -6.70 -3.30 4.98
C PHE A 558 -6.49 -4.81 4.86
N VAL A 559 -6.79 -5.37 3.69
CA VAL A 559 -6.59 -6.78 3.36
C VAL A 559 -5.81 -6.92 2.07
N PHE A 560 -4.95 -7.95 1.98
CA PHE A 560 -4.20 -8.22 0.75
C PHE A 560 -5.12 -8.39 -0.46
N GLU A 561 -4.79 -7.68 -1.54
CA GLU A 561 -5.55 -7.70 -2.79
C GLU A 561 -4.73 -8.23 -3.96
N GLY A 562 -3.42 -7.94 -4.01
CA GLY A 562 -2.61 -8.43 -5.13
C GLY A 562 -1.15 -8.00 -5.17
N TYR A 563 -0.53 -8.21 -6.34
CA TYR A 563 0.84 -7.82 -6.66
C TYR A 563 0.89 -6.85 -7.84
N ASN A 564 1.81 -5.90 -7.81
CA ASN A 564 2.19 -5.08 -8.96
C ASN A 564 3.62 -5.42 -9.40
N VAL A 565 3.87 -5.39 -10.71
CA VAL A 565 5.21 -5.62 -11.30
C VAL A 565 5.64 -4.39 -12.09
N TYR A 566 6.86 -3.91 -11.86
CA TYR A 566 7.39 -2.70 -12.49
C TYR A 566 8.72 -2.96 -13.20
N GLN A 567 8.97 -2.26 -14.31
CA GLN A 567 10.30 -2.01 -14.84
C GLN A 567 10.76 -0.61 -14.43
N LEU A 568 11.96 -0.49 -13.88
CA LEU A 568 12.55 0.76 -13.38
C LEU A 568 13.72 1.24 -14.26
N PRO A 569 13.92 2.56 -14.41
CA PRO A 569 15.01 3.10 -15.24
C PRO A 569 16.40 2.96 -14.61
N SER A 570 16.48 2.83 -13.29
CA SER A 570 17.73 2.74 -12.52
C SER A 570 17.51 1.94 -11.22
N PRO A 571 18.58 1.51 -10.51
CA PRO A 571 18.45 0.77 -9.26
C PRO A 571 17.97 1.63 -8.07
N THR A 572 18.00 2.96 -8.21
CA THR A 572 17.57 3.91 -7.17
C THR A 572 16.29 4.66 -7.57
N ALA A 573 15.68 4.31 -8.70
CA ALA A 573 14.46 4.93 -9.18
C ALA A 573 13.26 4.48 -8.34
N SER A 574 12.33 5.40 -8.10
CA SER A 574 11.04 5.11 -7.47
C SER A 574 10.08 4.42 -8.45
N ILE A 575 9.03 3.76 -7.95
CA ILE A 575 7.97 3.21 -8.81
C ILE A 575 7.26 4.28 -9.66
N ALA A 576 7.25 5.53 -9.21
CA ALA A 576 6.67 6.66 -9.96
C ALA A 576 7.46 7.00 -11.24
N GLU A 577 8.75 6.66 -11.28
CA GLU A 577 9.61 6.80 -12.47
C GLU A 577 9.61 5.53 -13.34
N GLY A 578 8.98 4.46 -12.86
CA GLY A 578 8.87 3.16 -13.52
C GLY A 578 7.70 3.03 -14.47
N VAL A 579 7.67 1.90 -15.18
CA VAL A 579 6.51 1.46 -15.97
C VAL A 579 5.93 0.22 -15.32
N ARG A 580 4.66 0.27 -14.92
CA ARG A 580 3.92 -0.90 -14.41
C ARG A 580 3.68 -1.87 -15.58
N LEU A 581 4.23 -3.07 -15.47
CA LEU A 581 4.14 -4.13 -16.47
C LEU A 581 2.86 -4.96 -16.30
N ALA A 582 2.46 -5.23 -15.07
CA ALA A 582 1.29 -6.04 -14.74
C ALA A 582 0.77 -5.74 -13.33
N THR A 583 -0.51 -6.03 -13.13
CA THR A 583 -1.13 -6.20 -11.82
C THR A 583 -1.82 -7.56 -11.81
N PHE A 584 -1.64 -8.30 -10.71
CA PHE A 584 -2.32 -9.56 -10.45
C PHE A 584 -3.07 -9.44 -9.13
N ASP A 585 -4.36 -9.71 -9.15
CA ASP A 585 -5.29 -9.41 -8.07
C ASP A 585 -6.24 -10.59 -7.82
N LYS A 586 -6.81 -10.64 -6.63
CA LYS A 586 -7.78 -11.67 -6.26
C LYS A 586 -8.98 -11.60 -7.19
N LYS A 587 -9.56 -12.77 -7.49
CA LYS A 587 -10.82 -12.85 -8.21
C LYS A 587 -11.99 -12.62 -7.23
N ASN A 588 -12.31 -11.36 -6.98
CA ASN A 588 -13.30 -10.91 -5.99
C ASN A 588 -14.15 -9.71 -6.46
N LEU A 589 -14.11 -9.37 -7.76
CA LEU A 589 -14.77 -8.25 -8.41
C LEU A 589 -14.15 -6.86 -8.15
N VAL A 590 -13.06 -6.76 -7.40
CA VAL A 590 -12.35 -5.49 -7.12
C VAL A 590 -11.41 -5.14 -8.29
N THR A 591 -11.97 -4.47 -9.30
CA THR A 591 -11.21 -4.11 -10.52
C THR A 591 -10.59 -2.71 -10.50
N ILE A 592 -11.19 -1.76 -9.78
CA ILE A 592 -10.68 -0.39 -9.68
C ILE A 592 -10.91 0.11 -8.26
N VAL A 593 -9.85 0.61 -7.63
CA VAL A 593 -9.95 1.34 -6.35
C VAL A 593 -9.78 2.81 -6.62
N PHE A 594 -10.80 3.58 -6.25
CA PHE A 594 -10.77 5.03 -6.28
C PHE A 594 -10.27 5.56 -4.95
N ASP A 595 -9.48 6.62 -4.98
CA ASP A 595 -9.03 7.32 -3.79
C ASP A 595 -8.82 8.80 -4.10
N ASN A 596 -8.82 9.63 -3.06
CA ASN A 596 -8.54 11.04 -3.22
C ASN A 596 -7.06 11.24 -3.48
N ALA A 597 -6.73 11.92 -4.58
CA ALA A 597 -5.36 12.25 -4.92
C ALA A 597 -5.26 13.67 -5.43
N PHE A 598 -4.19 14.37 -5.01
CA PHE A 598 -3.87 15.66 -5.57
C PHE A 598 -3.51 15.53 -7.05
N ASP A 599 -4.13 16.35 -7.87
CA ASP A 599 -3.85 16.45 -9.29
C ASP A 599 -2.97 17.66 -9.59
N PRO A 600 -1.69 17.48 -9.93
CA PRO A 600 -0.82 18.60 -10.25
C PRO A 600 -1.29 19.40 -11.47
N GLN A 601 -2.01 18.78 -12.42
CA GLN A 601 -2.45 19.46 -13.63
C GLN A 601 -3.61 20.42 -13.38
N THR A 602 -4.54 20.01 -12.53
CA THR A 602 -5.73 20.81 -12.24
C THR A 602 -5.58 21.63 -10.95
N GLY A 603 -4.68 21.24 -10.05
CA GLY A 603 -4.47 21.88 -8.75
C GLY A 603 -5.52 21.52 -7.69
N PHE A 604 -6.37 20.52 -7.97
CA PHE A 604 -7.42 20.04 -7.08
C PHE A 604 -7.10 18.66 -6.52
N VAL A 605 -7.69 18.35 -5.37
CA VAL A 605 -7.81 16.96 -4.92
C VAL A 605 -9.05 16.38 -5.56
N LEU A 606 -8.86 15.30 -6.29
CA LEU A 606 -9.90 14.62 -7.04
C LEU A 606 -9.91 13.15 -6.66
N GLU A 607 -11.09 12.56 -6.62
CA GLU A 607 -11.23 11.12 -6.58
C GLU A 607 -10.76 10.54 -7.92
N LYS A 608 -9.74 9.68 -7.87
CA LYS A 608 -9.10 9.10 -9.04
C LYS A 608 -8.89 7.61 -8.84
N PRO A 609 -8.87 6.81 -9.92
CA PRO A 609 -8.44 5.42 -9.81
C PRO A 609 -6.96 5.37 -9.43
N VAL A 610 -6.66 4.86 -8.25
CA VAL A 610 -5.28 4.72 -7.73
C VAL A 610 -4.73 3.30 -7.89
N GLN A 611 -5.61 2.30 -8.01
CA GLN A 611 -5.24 0.91 -8.23
C GLN A 611 -6.16 0.28 -9.28
N PHE A 612 -5.59 -0.57 -10.12
CA PHE A 612 -6.27 -1.22 -11.23
C PHE A 612 -5.99 -2.72 -11.16
N GLY A 613 -7.04 -3.50 -10.96
CA GLY A 613 -7.05 -4.96 -10.98
C GLY A 613 -7.57 -5.50 -12.31
N SER A 614 -7.24 -6.76 -12.57
CA SER A 614 -7.74 -7.55 -13.70
C SER A 614 -8.92 -8.44 -13.32
N ASP A 615 -9.06 -8.78 -12.03
CA ASP A 615 -9.99 -9.77 -11.48
C ASP A 615 -9.82 -11.19 -12.07
N GLU A 616 -8.61 -11.51 -12.54
CA GLU A 616 -8.29 -12.79 -13.20
C GLU A 616 -7.56 -13.80 -12.29
N GLY A 617 -7.29 -13.42 -11.04
CA GLY A 617 -6.58 -14.23 -10.05
C GLY A 617 -5.10 -13.88 -9.91
N ILE A 618 -4.50 -14.34 -8.80
CA ILE A 618 -3.11 -14.06 -8.45
C ILE A 618 -2.13 -14.89 -9.30
N LYS A 619 -1.18 -14.23 -9.97
CA LYS A 619 0.05 -14.88 -10.47
C LYS A 619 1.22 -14.60 -9.55
N ARG A 620 2.14 -15.56 -9.51
CA ARG A 620 3.38 -15.50 -8.70
C ARG A 620 4.66 -15.53 -9.53
N TYR A 621 4.53 -15.39 -10.85
CA TYR A 621 5.64 -15.26 -11.77
C TYR A 621 5.19 -14.54 -13.06
N ILE A 622 6.16 -13.98 -13.80
CA ILE A 622 5.92 -13.37 -15.11
C ILE A 622 7.14 -13.52 -16.02
N SER A 623 6.89 -13.79 -17.31
CA SER A 623 7.88 -13.77 -18.37
C SER A 623 7.90 -12.42 -19.10
N ILE A 624 9.09 -11.86 -19.28
CA ILE A 624 9.31 -10.52 -19.84
C ILE A 624 10.29 -10.63 -21.00
N THR A 625 9.87 -10.20 -22.19
CA THR A 625 10.68 -10.19 -23.42
C THR A 625 10.87 -8.78 -23.99
N GLN A 626 10.25 -7.77 -23.39
CA GLN A 626 10.25 -6.39 -23.84
C GLN A 626 10.80 -5.44 -22.77
N ASP A 627 11.66 -4.53 -23.19
CA ASP A 627 12.01 -3.30 -22.49
C ASP A 627 10.85 -2.32 -22.68
N ALA A 628 9.95 -2.24 -21.69
CA ALA A 628 8.78 -1.36 -21.70
C ALA A 628 9.15 0.13 -21.63
N ILE A 629 10.24 0.48 -20.95
CA ILE A 629 10.75 1.86 -20.87
C ILE A 629 11.20 2.34 -22.26
N ARG A 630 11.97 1.52 -22.99
CA ARG A 630 12.49 1.88 -24.33
C ARG A 630 11.62 1.36 -25.48
N GLN A 631 10.52 0.70 -25.17
CA GLN A 631 9.55 0.11 -26.10
C GLN A 631 10.19 -0.77 -27.19
N ARG A 632 11.06 -1.70 -26.80
CA ARG A 632 11.78 -2.61 -27.74
C ARG A 632 12.04 -3.98 -27.09
N PRO A 633 12.38 -5.04 -27.85
CA PRO A 633 12.78 -6.31 -27.25
C PRO A 633 13.99 -6.17 -26.30
N LEU A 634 14.06 -7.03 -25.29
CA LEU A 634 15.21 -7.10 -24.41
C LEU A 634 16.48 -7.46 -25.21
N SER A 635 17.62 -6.95 -24.77
CA SER A 635 18.91 -7.18 -25.42
C SER A 635 19.87 -7.86 -24.45
N ASN A 636 20.55 -8.90 -24.92
CA ASN A 636 21.49 -9.63 -24.08
C ASN A 636 22.67 -8.75 -23.63
N GLY A 637 23.14 -8.95 -22.40
CA GLY A 637 24.25 -8.20 -21.82
C GLY A 637 23.91 -6.76 -21.40
N VAL A 638 22.62 -6.39 -21.40
CA VAL A 638 22.12 -5.13 -20.85
C VAL A 638 21.45 -5.40 -19.51
N THR A 639 21.80 -4.63 -18.48
CA THR A 639 21.14 -4.70 -17.17
C THR A 639 19.83 -3.92 -17.19
N TYR A 640 18.77 -4.58 -16.73
CA TYR A 640 17.44 -4.04 -16.50
C TYR A 640 17.12 -4.12 -15.01
N TYR A 641 16.23 -3.26 -14.53
CA TYR A 641 15.81 -3.19 -13.14
C TYR A 641 14.32 -3.43 -13.05
N PHE A 642 13.90 -4.33 -12.17
CA PHE A 642 12.51 -4.67 -11.94
C PHE A 642 12.19 -4.62 -10.45
N ALA A 643 10.91 -4.47 -10.12
CA ALA A 643 10.41 -4.60 -8.76
C ALA A 643 9.07 -5.31 -8.75
N VAL A 644 8.82 -6.11 -7.71
CA VAL A 644 7.50 -6.68 -7.41
C VAL A 644 7.10 -6.15 -6.05
N THR A 645 5.89 -5.60 -5.97
CA THR A 645 5.29 -5.10 -4.74
C THR A 645 4.01 -5.87 -4.46
N SER A 646 3.63 -5.97 -3.20
CA SER A 646 2.31 -6.41 -2.75
C SER A 646 1.47 -5.20 -2.38
N TYR A 647 0.16 -5.29 -2.55
CA TYR A 647 -0.76 -4.23 -2.15
C TYR A 647 -2.01 -4.77 -1.45
N ALA A 648 -2.55 -3.93 -0.59
CA ALA A 648 -3.75 -4.18 0.16
C ALA A 648 -4.76 -3.06 -0.07
N VAL A 649 -6.04 -3.40 0.00
CA VAL A 649 -7.15 -2.47 -0.14
C VAL A 649 -7.95 -2.41 1.15
N LEU A 650 -8.53 -1.24 1.42
CA LEU A 650 -9.42 -1.06 2.55
C LEU A 650 -10.72 -1.83 2.32
N ALA A 651 -10.98 -2.86 3.13
CA ALA A 651 -12.16 -3.73 3.01
C ALA A 651 -13.27 -3.41 4.03
N GLU A 652 -12.96 -2.61 5.04
CA GLU A 652 -13.90 -2.17 6.08
C GLU A 652 -14.09 -0.65 6.00
N ASP A 653 -15.27 -0.15 6.36
CA ASP A 653 -15.55 1.29 6.46
C ASP A 653 -14.84 1.88 7.69
N VAL A 654 -13.51 1.97 7.60
CA VAL A 654 -12.67 2.73 8.54
C VAL A 654 -12.50 4.14 7.99
N ASP A 655 -12.54 5.13 8.87
CA ASP A 655 -12.31 6.53 8.51
C ASP A 655 -10.82 6.74 8.20
N SER A 656 -10.39 6.32 7.00
CA SER A 656 -9.03 6.42 6.51
C SER A 656 -8.97 7.37 5.31
N PRO A 657 -8.00 8.30 5.27
CA PRO A 657 -7.84 9.23 4.15
C PRO A 657 -7.20 8.59 2.91
N PHE A 658 -6.92 7.28 2.95
CA PHE A 658 -6.41 6.48 1.84
C PHE A 658 -7.06 5.10 1.82
N ARG A 659 -7.08 4.47 0.65
CA ARG A 659 -7.78 3.18 0.41
C ARG A 659 -6.86 2.08 -0.09
N VAL A 660 -5.61 2.39 -0.40
CA VAL A 660 -4.62 1.43 -0.88
C VAL A 660 -3.31 1.58 -0.11
N LEU A 661 -2.73 0.45 0.27
CA LEU A 661 -1.37 0.34 0.80
C LEU A 661 -0.54 -0.51 -0.15
N GLU A 662 0.60 -0.01 -0.60
CA GLU A 662 1.53 -0.76 -1.45
C GLU A 662 2.90 -0.85 -0.76
N SER A 663 3.48 -2.04 -0.75
CA SER A 663 4.78 -2.31 -0.13
C SER A 663 5.90 -1.53 -0.82
N THR A 664 6.89 -1.05 -0.06
CA THR A 664 8.10 -0.41 -0.63
C THR A 664 8.81 -1.36 -1.61
N PRO A 665 9.12 -0.96 -2.85
CA PRO A 665 9.74 -1.84 -3.83
C PRO A 665 11.15 -2.28 -3.42
N VAL A 666 11.46 -3.58 -3.60
CA VAL A 666 12.84 -4.08 -3.62
C VAL A 666 13.25 -4.26 -5.07
N VAL A 667 14.27 -3.52 -5.51
CA VAL A 667 14.72 -3.52 -6.90
C VAL A 667 15.66 -4.70 -7.16
N VAL A 668 15.32 -5.53 -8.15
CA VAL A 668 16.15 -6.61 -8.66
C VAL A 668 16.76 -6.24 -10.02
N ALA A 669 18.06 -6.47 -10.16
CA ALA A 669 18.76 -6.31 -11.43
C ALA A 669 18.75 -7.63 -12.21
N ALA A 670 18.56 -7.55 -13.53
CA ALA A 670 18.53 -8.71 -14.41
C ALA A 670 19.22 -8.42 -15.74
N VAL A 671 20.06 -9.34 -16.22
CA VAL A 671 20.81 -9.24 -17.48
C VAL A 671 20.42 -10.41 -18.39
N PRO A 672 19.52 -10.22 -19.38
CA PRO A 672 19.19 -11.25 -20.36
C PRO A 672 20.46 -11.78 -21.02
N GLN A 673 20.52 -13.08 -21.25
CA GLN A 673 21.73 -13.71 -21.78
C GLN A 673 21.46 -15.11 -22.34
N PRO A 674 22.22 -15.54 -23.36
CA PRO A 674 22.19 -16.93 -23.78
C PRO A 674 22.77 -17.84 -22.69
N PRO A 675 22.62 -19.18 -22.80
CA PRO A 675 23.19 -20.12 -21.84
C PRO A 675 24.67 -19.84 -21.59
N LYS A 676 25.06 -19.79 -20.30
CA LYS A 676 26.46 -19.54 -19.92
C LYS A 676 27.37 -20.62 -20.51
N PRO A 677 28.64 -20.29 -20.86
CA PRO A 677 29.61 -21.29 -21.26
C PRO A 677 29.67 -22.46 -20.27
N GLY A 678 29.52 -23.68 -20.78
CA GLY A 678 29.38 -24.87 -19.93
C GLY A 678 27.95 -25.29 -19.61
N SER A 679 26.95 -24.57 -20.09
CA SER A 679 25.53 -24.83 -19.77
C SER A 679 24.68 -25.04 -21.02
N THR A 680 23.63 -25.83 -20.90
CA THR A 680 22.59 -25.95 -21.94
C THR A 680 21.48 -24.93 -21.72
N ALA A 681 20.67 -24.69 -22.75
CA ALA A 681 19.42 -23.95 -22.57
C ALA A 681 18.52 -24.68 -21.56
N PRO A 682 17.88 -23.95 -20.63
CA PRO A 682 16.82 -24.50 -19.79
C PRO A 682 15.55 -24.75 -20.63
N PRO A 683 14.55 -25.46 -20.08
CA PRO A 683 13.25 -25.62 -20.75
C PRO A 683 12.58 -24.24 -20.99
N GLU A 684 11.70 -24.16 -21.98
CA GLU A 684 11.04 -22.91 -22.35
C GLU A 684 10.11 -22.43 -21.24
N ALA A 685 10.21 -21.15 -20.86
CA ALA A 685 9.30 -20.54 -19.89
C ALA A 685 7.85 -20.58 -20.39
N GLU A 686 6.90 -20.80 -19.48
CA GLU A 686 5.46 -20.89 -19.73
C GLU A 686 5.01 -22.06 -20.62
N SER A 687 5.93 -22.95 -21.01
CA SER A 687 5.58 -24.16 -21.76
C SER A 687 4.82 -25.18 -20.90
N ASP A 688 3.87 -25.87 -21.53
CA ASP A 688 3.16 -27.00 -20.93
C ASP A 688 4.06 -28.24 -20.90
N VAL A 689 3.96 -29.00 -19.80
CA VAL A 689 4.62 -30.30 -19.65
C VAL A 689 3.63 -31.40 -19.97
N GLU A 690 4.03 -32.34 -20.84
CA GLU A 690 3.22 -33.52 -21.15
C GLU A 690 3.22 -34.49 -19.95
N ILE A 691 2.03 -34.94 -19.55
CA ILE A 691 1.82 -35.78 -18.35
C ILE A 691 1.21 -37.11 -18.76
N ALA A 692 1.79 -38.21 -18.29
CA ALA A 692 1.21 -39.53 -18.37
C ALA A 692 0.38 -39.82 -17.13
N HIS A 693 -0.86 -40.29 -17.32
CA HIS A 693 -1.78 -40.69 -16.25
C HIS A 693 -2.03 -42.20 -16.28
N GLN A 694 -2.00 -42.81 -15.10
CA GLN A 694 -2.47 -44.18 -14.85
C GLN A 694 -3.42 -44.16 -13.66
N GLY A 695 -4.63 -44.69 -13.84
CA GLY A 695 -5.66 -44.72 -12.81
C GLY A 695 -7.07 -44.62 -13.39
N SER A 696 -8.07 -44.53 -12.53
CA SER A 696 -9.49 -44.44 -12.93
C SER A 696 -10.02 -43.01 -12.99
N SER A 697 -9.28 -42.03 -12.44
CA SER A 697 -9.71 -40.62 -12.41
C SER A 697 -9.90 -40.05 -13.82
N THR A 698 -10.84 -39.12 -13.96
CA THR A 698 -11.00 -38.33 -15.19
C THR A 698 -10.41 -36.93 -15.06
N ALA A 699 -9.67 -36.64 -13.98
CA ALA A 699 -9.08 -35.33 -13.74
C ALA A 699 -7.95 -35.02 -14.71
N THR A 700 -7.96 -33.81 -15.27
CA THR A 700 -6.88 -33.30 -16.12
C THR A 700 -6.00 -32.37 -15.29
N ILE A 701 -4.76 -32.78 -15.04
CA ILE A 701 -3.75 -31.98 -14.34
C ILE A 701 -2.97 -31.15 -15.37
N GLN A 702 -2.63 -29.91 -15.01
CA GLN A 702 -1.78 -29.05 -15.82
C GLN A 702 -0.48 -28.74 -15.08
N VAL A 703 0.65 -28.85 -15.79
CA VAL A 703 1.97 -28.50 -15.27
C VAL A 703 2.64 -27.56 -16.26
N LYS A 704 3.08 -26.39 -15.80
CA LYS A 704 3.77 -25.39 -16.60
C LYS A 704 5.17 -25.09 -16.06
N ILE A 705 6.09 -24.75 -16.96
CA ILE A 705 7.42 -24.26 -16.58
C ILE A 705 7.32 -22.80 -16.14
N ALA A 706 7.17 -22.55 -14.83
CA ALA A 706 7.07 -21.20 -14.29
C ALA A 706 8.44 -20.51 -14.18
N ASN A 707 9.45 -21.24 -13.70
CA ASN A 707 10.80 -20.72 -13.53
C ASN A 707 11.83 -21.71 -14.10
N PRO A 708 12.24 -21.55 -15.38
CA PRO A 708 13.14 -22.46 -16.06
C PRO A 708 14.48 -22.74 -15.35
N ALA A 709 15.07 -21.75 -14.69
CA ALA A 709 16.36 -21.92 -14.03
C ALA A 709 16.28 -22.73 -12.72
N ALA A 710 15.08 -22.83 -12.13
CA ALA A 710 14.84 -23.61 -10.92
C ALA A 710 14.52 -25.08 -11.20
N VAL A 711 14.10 -25.40 -12.43
CA VAL A 711 13.72 -26.75 -12.85
C VAL A 711 14.96 -27.65 -12.93
N GLN A 712 14.88 -28.82 -12.30
CA GLN A 712 15.96 -29.82 -12.32
C GLN A 712 15.55 -31.05 -13.12
N THR A 713 16.54 -31.70 -13.72
CA THR A 713 16.34 -32.95 -14.47
C THR A 713 15.87 -34.08 -13.56
N GLY A 714 14.82 -34.79 -13.95
CA GLY A 714 14.35 -35.97 -13.23
C GLY A 714 13.00 -36.49 -13.70
N ASN A 715 12.57 -37.60 -13.10
CA ASN A 715 11.23 -38.14 -13.25
C ASN A 715 10.37 -37.63 -12.10
N TYR A 716 9.28 -36.96 -12.45
CA TYR A 716 8.35 -36.36 -11.52
C TYR A 716 7.10 -37.23 -11.39
N LYS A 717 6.53 -37.22 -10.18
CA LYS A 717 5.28 -37.90 -9.84
C LYS A 717 4.45 -37.01 -8.93
N ILE A 718 3.15 -36.93 -9.19
CA ILE A 718 2.19 -36.34 -8.25
C ILE A 718 1.62 -37.46 -7.40
N GLU A 719 1.74 -37.32 -6.08
CA GLU A 719 1.19 -38.27 -5.11
C GLU A 719 0.00 -37.65 -4.40
N PHE A 720 -1.02 -38.47 -4.15
CA PHE A 720 -2.25 -38.06 -3.49
C PHE A 720 -2.46 -38.82 -2.17
N ALA A 721 -3.07 -38.13 -1.21
CA ALA A 721 -3.52 -38.70 0.06
C ALA A 721 -4.78 -37.99 0.54
N TYR A 722 -5.65 -38.69 1.24
CA TYR A 722 -6.74 -38.07 1.97
C TYR A 722 -6.21 -37.35 3.20
N TYR A 723 -6.86 -36.26 3.61
CA TYR A 723 -6.46 -35.53 4.81
C TYR A 723 -7.62 -34.99 5.62
N ASN A 724 -7.43 -34.95 6.94
CA ASN A 724 -8.33 -34.26 7.84
C ASN A 724 -7.90 -32.78 7.97
N PRO A 725 -8.70 -31.80 7.55
CA PRO A 725 -8.34 -30.39 7.64
C PRO A 725 -8.16 -29.90 9.08
N ALA A 726 -8.92 -30.45 10.04
CA ALA A 726 -8.89 -30.03 11.44
C ALA A 726 -7.67 -30.56 12.20
N THR A 727 -7.15 -31.74 11.84
CA THR A 727 -6.02 -32.38 12.55
C THR A 727 -4.72 -32.43 11.74
N GLY A 728 -4.80 -32.23 10.41
CA GLY A 728 -3.68 -32.38 9.48
C GLY A 728 -3.28 -33.84 9.18
N GLU A 729 -3.98 -34.82 9.75
CA GLU A 729 -3.75 -36.25 9.54
C GLU A 729 -3.89 -36.65 8.07
N THR A 730 -3.12 -37.64 7.63
CA THR A 730 -3.25 -38.21 6.27
C THR A 730 -3.41 -39.71 6.23
N LYS A 731 -4.21 -40.15 5.26
CA LYS A 731 -4.42 -41.56 4.96
C LYS A 731 -4.42 -41.85 3.46
N THR A 732 -4.08 -43.07 3.08
CA THR A 732 -4.19 -43.58 1.70
C THR A 732 -5.51 -44.33 1.46
N GLN A 733 -6.24 -44.65 2.53
CA GLN A 733 -7.57 -45.26 2.53
C GLN A 733 -8.37 -44.69 3.69
N LEU A 734 -9.67 -44.53 3.49
CA LEU A 734 -10.60 -44.04 4.51
C LEU A 734 -11.43 -45.19 5.07
N ASP A 735 -11.71 -45.12 6.36
CA ASP A 735 -12.71 -45.95 7.04
C ASP A 735 -14.04 -45.17 7.17
N GLU A 736 -15.13 -45.83 7.58
CA GLU A 736 -16.46 -45.20 7.71
C GLU A 736 -16.50 -44.01 8.69
N ASP A 737 -15.58 -43.98 9.66
CA ASP A 737 -15.47 -42.91 10.66
C ASP A 737 -14.64 -41.70 10.17
N ASP A 738 -13.95 -41.81 9.02
CA ASP A 738 -13.08 -40.76 8.48
C ASP A 738 -13.86 -39.72 7.68
N VAL A 739 -14.77 -39.04 8.38
CA VAL A 739 -15.62 -38.00 7.86
C VAL A 739 -15.24 -36.62 8.40
N LEU A 740 -15.60 -35.58 7.66
CA LEU A 740 -15.41 -34.19 8.02
C LEU A 740 -16.29 -33.83 9.23
N THR A 741 -15.67 -33.24 10.25
CA THR A 741 -16.37 -32.75 11.45
C THR A 741 -16.67 -31.25 11.39
N SER A 742 -15.95 -30.53 10.52
CA SER A 742 -16.19 -29.15 10.13
C SER A 742 -15.81 -28.97 8.66
N VAL A 743 -16.35 -27.93 8.02
CA VAL A 743 -15.97 -27.49 6.67
C VAL A 743 -15.02 -26.28 6.69
N GLU A 744 -14.74 -25.76 7.89
CA GLU A 744 -13.83 -24.64 8.13
C GLU A 744 -12.39 -25.06 7.83
N GLY A 745 -11.66 -24.25 7.05
CA GLY A 745 -10.28 -24.54 6.65
C GLY A 745 -10.10 -25.55 5.50
N LEU A 746 -11.20 -26.01 4.86
CA LEU A 746 -11.11 -26.87 3.65
C LEU A 746 -10.51 -26.14 2.44
N PHE A 747 -10.77 -24.84 2.37
CA PHE A 747 -10.25 -23.93 1.35
C PHE A 747 -9.79 -22.68 2.10
N GLU A 748 -8.59 -22.17 1.83
CA GLU A 748 -7.99 -21.03 2.55
C GLU A 748 -8.70 -19.67 2.28
N HIS A 749 -9.92 -19.68 1.76
CA HIS A 749 -10.72 -18.48 1.51
C HIS A 749 -12.20 -18.73 1.89
N GLU A 750 -12.58 -18.32 3.10
CA GLU A 750 -13.99 -18.22 3.50
C GLU A 750 -14.62 -17.05 2.76
N TYR A 751 -15.53 -17.29 1.80
CA TYR A 751 -16.72 -16.49 1.51
C TYR A 751 -17.55 -17.21 0.42
N TYR A 752 -18.89 -17.17 0.57
CA TYR A 752 -19.98 -17.75 -0.23
C TYR A 752 -20.51 -19.14 0.18
N SER A 753 -21.66 -19.11 0.86
CA SER A 753 -22.37 -20.19 1.55
C SER A 753 -23.49 -20.87 0.75
N GLU A 754 -23.52 -20.74 -0.58
CA GLU A 754 -24.44 -21.51 -1.44
C GLU A 754 -23.63 -22.31 -2.46
N GLY A 755 -23.54 -23.64 -2.27
CA GLY A 755 -22.92 -24.54 -3.25
C GLY A 755 -21.62 -25.26 -2.84
N HIS A 756 -21.28 -25.31 -1.54
CA HIS A 756 -20.12 -26.09 -1.08
C HIS A 756 -20.21 -27.56 -1.53
N ARG A 757 -19.18 -28.05 -2.22
CA ARG A 757 -19.06 -29.45 -2.66
C ARG A 757 -18.80 -30.43 -1.51
N TYR A 758 -18.42 -29.93 -0.33
CA TYR A 758 -18.17 -30.70 0.89
C TYR A 758 -19.07 -30.21 2.04
N ASN A 759 -19.59 -31.16 2.82
CA ASN A 759 -20.42 -30.97 4.00
C ASN A 759 -19.84 -31.71 5.20
N VAL A 760 -20.26 -31.30 6.41
CA VAL A 760 -20.00 -32.09 7.62
C VAL A 760 -20.62 -33.48 7.45
N GLY A 761 -19.83 -34.52 7.68
CA GLY A 761 -20.19 -35.91 7.42
C GLY A 761 -19.67 -36.47 6.09
N ASP A 762 -19.12 -35.65 5.18
CA ASP A 762 -18.51 -36.15 3.96
C ASP A 762 -17.12 -36.75 4.22
N PRO A 763 -16.63 -37.69 3.39
CA PRO A 763 -15.29 -38.24 3.52
C PRO A 763 -14.21 -37.16 3.43
N TRP A 764 -13.05 -37.41 4.05
CA TRP A 764 -11.91 -36.50 3.99
C TRP A 764 -11.51 -36.14 2.54
N PRO A 765 -11.21 -34.86 2.25
CA PRO A 765 -10.76 -34.42 0.92
C PRO A 765 -9.37 -34.97 0.57
N LEU A 766 -9.02 -34.91 -0.71
CA LEU A 766 -7.69 -35.27 -1.21
C LEU A 766 -6.76 -34.05 -1.21
N ARG A 767 -5.48 -34.30 -0.95
CA ARG A 767 -4.38 -33.36 -1.17
C ARG A 767 -3.29 -34.03 -2.00
N TRP A 768 -2.41 -33.22 -2.56
CA TRP A 768 -1.33 -33.70 -3.43
C TRP A 768 0.03 -33.14 -3.04
N ARG A 769 1.10 -33.84 -3.43
CA ARG A 769 2.47 -33.31 -3.39
C ARG A 769 3.26 -33.75 -4.60
N LEU A 770 4.26 -32.97 -4.97
CA LEU A 770 5.16 -33.27 -6.08
C LEU A 770 6.42 -33.98 -5.59
N LEU A 771 6.74 -35.11 -6.21
CA LEU A 771 7.98 -35.84 -6.02
C LEU A 771 8.84 -35.77 -7.27
N ARG A 772 10.16 -35.78 -7.07
CA ARG A 772 11.17 -35.96 -8.10
C ARG A 772 12.09 -37.11 -7.70
N ASN A 773 12.19 -38.13 -8.56
CA ASN A 773 12.92 -39.36 -8.29
C ASN A 773 12.53 -39.96 -6.92
N ASP A 774 11.22 -40.06 -6.68
CA ASP A 774 10.58 -40.58 -5.45
C ASP A 774 10.92 -39.82 -4.16
N GLN A 775 11.42 -38.58 -4.25
CA GLN A 775 11.64 -37.70 -3.10
C GLN A 775 10.79 -36.42 -3.24
N PRO A 776 10.18 -35.91 -2.16
CA PRO A 776 9.43 -34.65 -2.23
C PRO A 776 10.30 -33.49 -2.73
N VAL A 777 9.79 -32.72 -3.69
CA VAL A 777 10.47 -31.50 -4.17
C VAL A 777 10.47 -30.42 -3.09
N VAL A 778 9.34 -30.32 -2.38
CA VAL A 778 9.16 -29.54 -1.15
C VAL A 778 8.43 -30.40 -0.14
N ASN A 779 8.69 -30.21 1.16
CA ASN A 779 8.01 -30.95 2.22
C ASN A 779 6.65 -30.29 2.57
N ALA A 780 5.78 -30.13 1.58
CA ALA A 780 4.46 -29.55 1.72
C ALA A 780 3.43 -30.36 0.92
N TRP A 781 2.20 -30.36 1.41
CA TRP A 781 1.04 -30.90 0.72
C TRP A 781 0.10 -29.75 0.36
N PHE A 782 -0.56 -29.87 -0.79
CA PHE A 782 -1.41 -28.83 -1.34
C PHE A 782 -2.83 -29.36 -1.53
N PRO A 783 -3.87 -28.56 -1.24
CA PRO A 783 -5.24 -28.93 -1.57
C PRO A 783 -5.46 -28.97 -3.08
N GLN A 784 -6.56 -29.59 -3.50
CA GLN A 784 -7.07 -29.44 -4.85
C GLN A 784 -7.72 -28.06 -5.01
N ILE A 785 -7.70 -27.52 -6.23
CA ILE A 785 -8.34 -26.24 -6.54
C ILE A 785 -9.73 -26.52 -7.12
N ASP A 786 -10.78 -25.91 -6.54
CA ASP A 786 -12.13 -25.99 -7.10
C ASP A 786 -12.21 -25.15 -8.38
N PRO A 787 -12.47 -25.75 -9.56
CA PRO A 787 -12.56 -25.01 -10.82
C PRO A 787 -13.67 -23.94 -10.83
N ASP A 788 -14.69 -24.10 -9.99
CA ASP A 788 -15.82 -23.16 -9.87
C ASP A 788 -15.60 -22.15 -8.71
N GLY A 789 -14.51 -22.28 -7.97
CA GLY A 789 -14.19 -21.45 -6.81
C GLY A 789 -13.55 -20.09 -7.15
N PRO A 790 -13.23 -19.30 -6.11
CA PRO A 790 -12.55 -18.02 -6.28
C PRO A 790 -11.06 -18.19 -6.64
N VAL A 791 -10.44 -19.31 -6.26
CA VAL A 791 -9.04 -19.62 -6.59
C VAL A 791 -8.96 -20.15 -8.01
N THR A 792 -8.21 -19.46 -8.86
CA THR A 792 -8.07 -19.81 -10.27
C THR A 792 -6.91 -20.79 -10.51
N ALA A 793 -6.87 -21.39 -11.71
CA ALA A 793 -5.74 -22.24 -12.10
C ALA A 793 -4.39 -21.50 -12.14
N GLN A 794 -4.41 -20.17 -12.31
CA GLN A 794 -3.21 -19.33 -12.32
C GLN A 794 -2.61 -19.15 -10.92
N GLU A 795 -3.41 -19.37 -9.87
CA GLU A 795 -3.03 -19.33 -8.47
C GLU A 795 -2.44 -20.64 -7.98
N ALA A 796 -2.31 -21.64 -8.87
CA ALA A 796 -1.66 -22.90 -8.56
C ALA A 796 -0.24 -22.68 -7.99
N PRO A 797 0.15 -23.48 -6.98
CA PRO A 797 1.42 -23.29 -6.27
C PRO A 797 2.63 -23.54 -7.19
N LEU A 798 3.71 -22.80 -6.93
CA LEU A 798 5.00 -23.00 -7.59
C LEU A 798 5.86 -23.96 -6.78
N VAL A 799 6.18 -25.12 -7.37
CA VAL A 799 6.96 -26.19 -6.72
C VAL A 799 8.16 -26.54 -7.58
N GLY A 800 9.36 -26.16 -7.13
CA GLY A 800 10.61 -26.48 -7.86
C GLY A 800 10.70 -25.87 -9.26
N GLY A 801 10.12 -24.69 -9.46
CA GLY A 801 10.05 -24.01 -10.76
C GLY A 801 8.90 -24.44 -11.67
N LEU A 802 8.02 -25.31 -11.19
CA LEU A 802 6.84 -25.79 -11.91
C LEU A 802 5.57 -25.20 -11.28
N GLN A 803 4.65 -24.68 -12.09
CA GLN A 803 3.28 -24.39 -11.66
C GLN A 803 2.45 -25.65 -11.86
N VAL A 804 1.85 -26.18 -10.79
CA VAL A 804 1.12 -27.46 -10.83
C VAL A 804 -0.33 -27.24 -10.41
N TYR A 805 -1.24 -27.30 -11.37
CA TYR A 805 -2.68 -27.17 -11.15
C TYR A 805 -3.35 -28.55 -11.08
N VAL A 806 -3.94 -28.85 -9.92
CA VAL A 806 -4.69 -30.09 -9.66
C VAL A 806 -6.14 -29.72 -9.34
N PRO A 807 -7.10 -30.00 -10.25
CA PRO A 807 -8.50 -29.63 -10.03
C PRO A 807 -9.20 -30.57 -9.04
N LEU A 808 -10.21 -30.04 -8.34
CA LEU A 808 -11.22 -30.83 -7.64
C LEU A 808 -12.23 -31.40 -8.64
N VAL A 809 -12.33 -32.73 -8.68
CA VAL A 809 -13.32 -33.46 -9.49
C VAL A 809 -14.24 -34.22 -8.56
N VAL A 810 -15.55 -34.02 -8.70
CA VAL A 810 -16.59 -34.72 -7.95
C VAL A 810 -17.21 -35.80 -8.84
N ALA A 811 -17.62 -36.92 -8.23
CA ALA A 811 -18.27 -38.01 -8.94
C ALA A 811 -19.64 -37.58 -9.44
N GLN A 812 -19.86 -37.59 -10.75
CA GLN A 812 -21.13 -37.19 -11.37
C GLN A 812 -21.17 -37.62 -12.83
N ILE A 813 -22.29 -37.42 -13.52
CA ILE A 813 -22.32 -37.45 -14.98
C ILE A 813 -21.72 -36.16 -15.54
N ALA A 814 -20.47 -36.24 -16.03
CA ALA A 814 -19.73 -35.09 -16.58
C ALA A 814 -20.32 -34.57 -17.89
N ASN A 815 -20.78 -35.49 -18.74
CA ASN A 815 -21.31 -35.15 -20.05
C ASN A 815 -22.33 -36.19 -20.50
N TRP A 816 -23.30 -35.76 -21.30
CA TRP A 816 -24.21 -36.66 -21.98
C TRP A 816 -24.54 -36.13 -23.37
N THR A 817 -24.68 -37.05 -24.33
CA THR A 817 -25.03 -36.69 -25.72
C THR A 817 -26.08 -37.65 -26.27
N SER A 818 -26.69 -37.29 -27.39
CA SER A 818 -27.66 -38.15 -28.08
C SER A 818 -27.46 -38.13 -29.58
N GLU A 819 -27.62 -39.29 -30.22
CA GLU A 819 -27.51 -39.47 -31.66
C GLU A 819 -28.80 -40.09 -32.22
N GLY A 820 -29.32 -39.56 -33.33
CA GLY A 820 -30.56 -40.02 -33.95
C GLY A 820 -31.83 -39.27 -33.48
N GLU A 821 -33.01 -39.85 -33.74
CA GLU A 821 -34.30 -39.19 -33.52
C GLU A 821 -34.84 -39.39 -32.09
N ARG A 822 -34.15 -38.84 -31.10
CA ARG A 822 -34.53 -38.93 -29.69
C ARG A 822 -35.99 -38.52 -29.41
N TRP A 823 -36.78 -39.44 -28.87
CA TRP A 823 -38.19 -39.25 -28.47
C TRP A 823 -38.43 -39.23 -26.95
N VAL A 824 -37.38 -39.40 -26.15
CA VAL A 824 -37.38 -39.28 -24.67
C VAL A 824 -36.66 -38.01 -24.20
N THR A 825 -37.05 -37.47 -23.05
CA THR A 825 -36.39 -36.38 -22.31
C THR A 825 -36.32 -36.74 -20.83
N GLY A 826 -35.65 -35.96 -19.97
CA GLY A 826 -35.66 -36.21 -18.52
C GLY A 826 -36.91 -35.65 -17.84
N VAL A 827 -37.35 -36.31 -16.75
CA VAL A 827 -38.11 -35.67 -15.67
C VAL A 827 -37.10 -34.90 -14.84
N ASP A 828 -37.23 -33.58 -14.75
CA ASP A 828 -36.32 -32.77 -13.96
C ASP A 828 -36.54 -33.03 -12.45
N PHE A 829 -35.64 -33.81 -11.85
CA PHE A 829 -35.55 -34.04 -10.41
C PHE A 829 -34.32 -33.38 -9.79
N GLY A 830 -33.59 -32.55 -10.55
CA GLY A 830 -32.33 -31.94 -10.13
C GLY A 830 -31.07 -32.76 -10.42
N GLY A 831 -31.14 -33.82 -11.25
CA GLY A 831 -29.96 -34.59 -11.65
C GLY A 831 -29.02 -33.81 -12.58
N GLU A 832 -27.72 -34.08 -12.52
CA GLU A 832 -26.70 -33.34 -13.28
C GLU A 832 -26.79 -33.49 -14.82
N ALA A 833 -27.52 -34.48 -15.35
CA ALA A 833 -27.58 -34.76 -16.78
C ALA A 833 -29.00 -34.94 -17.31
N PHE A 834 -29.12 -35.04 -18.63
CA PHE A 834 -30.37 -35.34 -19.34
C PHE A 834 -31.54 -34.41 -18.99
N PHE A 835 -31.26 -33.11 -18.87
CA PHE A 835 -32.22 -32.06 -18.46
C PHE A 835 -32.81 -32.30 -17.05
N GLY A 836 -31.95 -32.58 -16.08
CA GLY A 836 -32.39 -32.83 -14.70
C GLY A 836 -32.84 -34.27 -14.43
N GLY A 837 -32.89 -35.12 -15.46
CA GLY A 837 -33.48 -36.46 -15.41
C GLY A 837 -32.49 -37.61 -15.39
N ALA A 838 -31.20 -37.37 -15.20
CA ALA A 838 -30.21 -38.41 -15.00
C ALA A 838 -29.15 -37.99 -13.99
N THR A 839 -28.68 -38.95 -13.19
CA THR A 839 -27.60 -38.79 -12.20
C THR A 839 -26.86 -40.12 -12.02
N ILE A 840 -25.74 -40.12 -11.31
CA ILE A 840 -25.09 -41.37 -10.88
C ILE A 840 -25.93 -42.07 -9.79
N GLY A 841 -25.83 -43.40 -9.69
CA GLY A 841 -26.65 -44.19 -8.75
C GLY A 841 -26.55 -43.69 -7.30
N ALA A 842 -25.33 -43.34 -6.88
CA ALA A 842 -25.03 -42.81 -5.53
C ALA A 842 -25.86 -41.57 -5.15
N HIS A 843 -26.18 -40.70 -6.11
CA HIS A 843 -26.90 -39.44 -5.89
C HIS A 843 -28.43 -39.59 -5.95
N PHE A 844 -28.95 -40.74 -6.41
CA PHE A 844 -30.40 -40.96 -6.52
C PHE A 844 -30.99 -41.72 -5.33
N PHE A 845 -30.65 -43.01 -5.20
CA PHE A 845 -31.05 -43.86 -4.07
C PHE A 845 -29.87 -44.51 -3.35
N GLY A 846 -28.63 -44.22 -3.77
CA GLY A 846 -27.41 -44.90 -3.32
C GLY A 846 -26.97 -46.01 -4.27
N SER A 847 -25.76 -46.51 -4.05
CA SER A 847 -25.15 -47.61 -4.82
C SER A 847 -24.06 -48.31 -4.00
N THR A 848 -23.80 -49.59 -4.28
CA THR A 848 -22.64 -50.31 -3.71
C THR A 848 -21.33 -49.97 -4.43
N LEU A 849 -21.40 -49.24 -5.54
CA LEU A 849 -20.25 -48.87 -6.36
C LEU A 849 -19.50 -47.67 -5.78
N ALA A 850 -18.18 -47.72 -5.82
CA ALA A 850 -17.36 -46.53 -5.62
C ALA A 850 -17.38 -45.67 -6.90
N ALA A 851 -16.97 -44.40 -6.79
CA ALA A 851 -16.88 -43.53 -7.97
C ALA A 851 -15.93 -44.08 -9.05
N SER A 852 -14.88 -44.80 -8.66
CA SER A 852 -13.93 -45.47 -9.57
C SER A 852 -14.55 -46.62 -10.36
N ASP A 853 -15.73 -47.10 -9.98
CA ASP A 853 -16.44 -48.17 -10.68
C ASP A 853 -17.32 -47.67 -11.83
N LEU A 854 -17.50 -46.35 -11.97
CA LEU A 854 -18.33 -45.74 -13.01
C LEU A 854 -17.67 -45.87 -14.39
N GLU A 855 -18.43 -46.36 -15.36
CA GLU A 855 -17.97 -46.54 -16.74
C GLU A 855 -18.86 -45.75 -17.71
N PRO A 856 -18.31 -45.24 -18.83
CA PRO A 856 -19.13 -44.57 -19.84
C PRO A 856 -20.09 -45.57 -20.49
N VAL A 857 -21.39 -45.21 -20.56
CA VAL A 857 -22.44 -46.11 -21.06
C VAL A 857 -23.20 -45.49 -22.21
N VAL A 858 -23.56 -46.32 -23.19
CA VAL A 858 -24.53 -46.00 -24.24
C VAL A 858 -25.82 -46.80 -24.06
N LEU A 859 -26.97 -46.13 -24.09
CA LEU A 859 -28.28 -46.76 -24.23
C LEU A 859 -28.68 -46.69 -25.71
N GLU A 860 -28.83 -47.84 -26.33
CA GLU A 860 -29.19 -47.96 -27.75
C GLU A 860 -30.67 -48.36 -27.89
N PHE A 861 -31.52 -47.36 -28.10
CA PHE A 861 -32.96 -47.52 -28.26
C PHE A 861 -33.30 -48.02 -29.65
N GLN A 862 -34.14 -49.05 -29.70
CA GLN A 862 -34.77 -49.53 -30.91
C GLN A 862 -36.04 -48.71 -31.16
N GLY A 863 -36.27 -48.32 -32.41
CA GLY A 863 -37.55 -47.74 -32.82
C GLY A 863 -38.59 -48.84 -33.07
N ASP A 864 -39.81 -48.43 -33.42
CA ASP A 864 -40.84 -49.32 -33.93
C ASP A 864 -40.42 -49.78 -35.34
N THR A 865 -39.65 -50.87 -35.41
CA THR A 865 -39.17 -51.42 -36.68
C THR A 865 -40.35 -52.09 -37.38
N THR A 866 -41.03 -51.37 -38.27
CA THR A 866 -42.12 -51.91 -39.12
C THR A 866 -41.65 -53.02 -40.10
N SER A 867 -40.49 -53.63 -39.88
CA SER A 867 -39.96 -54.77 -40.64
C SER A 867 -39.12 -55.76 -39.81
N GLY A 868 -39.46 -56.01 -38.53
CA GLY A 868 -39.09 -57.21 -37.72
C GLY A 868 -37.64 -57.28 -37.16
N PRO A 869 -37.34 -58.21 -36.20
CA PRO A 869 -38.22 -59.19 -35.57
C PRO A 869 -39.06 -58.59 -34.43
N ALA A 870 -40.18 -59.26 -34.15
CA ALA A 870 -41.32 -58.87 -33.33
C ALA A 870 -41.06 -57.90 -32.14
N ASP A 871 -41.86 -56.83 -32.11
CA ASP A 871 -42.32 -56.05 -30.95
C ASP A 871 -41.48 -54.86 -30.42
N GLY A 872 -40.34 -54.50 -31.03
CA GLY A 872 -39.62 -53.26 -30.66
C GLY A 872 -38.83 -53.32 -29.34
N TRP A 873 -38.71 -54.52 -28.76
CA TRP A 873 -37.96 -54.79 -27.52
C TRP A 873 -36.54 -55.26 -27.84
N ALA A 874 -35.55 -54.73 -27.12
CA ALA A 874 -34.13 -54.97 -27.38
C ALA A 874 -33.46 -55.81 -26.30
N SER A 875 -33.97 -55.76 -25.07
CA SER A 875 -33.41 -56.47 -23.92
C SER A 875 -34.47 -56.72 -22.83
N LYS A 876 -34.07 -57.39 -21.75
CA LYS A 876 -34.84 -57.51 -20.52
C LYS A 876 -34.05 -57.01 -19.32
N GLY A 877 -34.76 -56.59 -18.29
CA GLY A 877 -34.19 -56.12 -17.04
C GLY A 877 -35.01 -56.53 -15.84
N ALA A 878 -34.44 -56.40 -14.65
CA ALA A 878 -35.14 -56.62 -13.39
C ALA A 878 -36.22 -55.56 -13.18
N VAL A 879 -37.40 -55.98 -12.71
CA VAL A 879 -38.55 -55.12 -12.52
C VAL A 879 -38.85 -54.98 -11.04
N TYR A 880 -39.02 -53.74 -10.58
CA TYR A 880 -39.40 -53.42 -9.20
C TYR A 880 -40.69 -52.61 -9.18
N ILE A 881 -41.59 -52.90 -8.24
CA ILE A 881 -42.89 -52.22 -8.18
C ILE A 881 -42.90 -51.18 -7.06
N ARG A 882 -42.89 -49.89 -7.43
CA ARG A 882 -42.89 -48.78 -6.46
C ARG A 882 -44.07 -48.83 -5.49
N GLY A 883 -45.28 -49.08 -6.01
CA GLY A 883 -46.50 -49.18 -5.20
C GLY A 883 -46.52 -50.38 -4.23
N ALA A 884 -45.58 -51.31 -4.34
CA ALA A 884 -45.38 -52.42 -3.41
C ALA A 884 -44.14 -52.21 -2.51
N GLY A 885 -43.66 -50.98 -2.36
CA GLY A 885 -42.43 -50.69 -1.61
C GLY A 885 -41.16 -51.12 -2.33
N TYR A 886 -41.16 -51.10 -3.68
CA TYR A 886 -40.06 -51.56 -4.53
C TYR A 886 -39.75 -53.05 -4.46
N ALA A 887 -40.77 -53.88 -4.19
CA ALA A 887 -40.62 -55.33 -4.28
C ALA A 887 -40.27 -55.77 -5.72
N TYR A 888 -39.36 -56.73 -5.84
CA TYR A 888 -38.97 -57.40 -7.07
C TYR A 888 -40.13 -58.20 -7.65
N ALA A 889 -40.38 -58.01 -8.94
CA ALA A 889 -41.50 -58.61 -9.66
C ALA A 889 -41.09 -59.59 -10.77
N GLY A 890 -39.78 -59.84 -10.94
CA GLY A 890 -39.24 -60.69 -12.02
C GLY A 890 -38.46 -59.89 -13.06
N THR A 891 -38.39 -60.41 -14.29
CA THR A 891 -37.73 -59.74 -15.43
C THR A 891 -38.76 -59.27 -16.47
N GLY A 892 -38.53 -58.10 -17.05
CA GLY A 892 -39.43 -57.41 -17.97
C GLY A 892 -38.72 -56.83 -19.18
N TYR A 893 -39.47 -56.39 -20.19
CA TYR A 893 -38.90 -56.00 -21.49
C TYR A 893 -38.53 -54.51 -21.56
N LEU A 894 -37.39 -54.22 -22.21
CA LEU A 894 -36.86 -52.88 -22.45
C LEU A 894 -36.67 -52.64 -23.96
N PRO A 895 -37.00 -51.46 -24.50
CA PRO A 895 -36.83 -51.14 -25.92
C PRO A 895 -35.41 -50.69 -26.28
N PHE A 896 -34.47 -50.78 -25.33
CA PHE A 896 -33.07 -50.46 -25.54
C PHE A 896 -32.20 -51.53 -24.89
N ALA A 897 -30.93 -51.56 -25.30
CA ALA A 897 -29.90 -52.28 -24.59
C ALA A 897 -28.81 -51.29 -24.16
N ALA A 898 -28.25 -51.50 -22.97
CA ALA A 898 -27.20 -50.64 -22.41
C ALA A 898 -25.84 -51.31 -22.54
N TYR A 899 -24.83 -50.56 -22.96
CA TYR A 899 -23.48 -51.07 -23.18
C TYR A 899 -22.46 -50.13 -22.59
N VAL A 900 -21.41 -50.68 -21.98
CA VAL A 900 -20.20 -49.89 -21.71
C VAL A 900 -19.55 -49.54 -23.04
N LEU A 901 -19.07 -48.31 -23.15
CA LEU A 901 -18.29 -47.85 -24.29
C LEU A 901 -16.83 -48.27 -24.12
N ASN A 902 -16.26 -48.85 -25.18
CA ASN A 902 -14.83 -49.05 -25.25
C ASN A 902 -14.11 -47.69 -25.34
N PRO A 903 -12.82 -47.61 -24.98
CA PRO A 903 -12.05 -46.36 -25.07
C PRO A 903 -12.03 -45.70 -26.45
N ASP A 904 -12.20 -46.47 -27.52
CA ASP A 904 -12.28 -45.99 -28.91
C ASP A 904 -13.69 -45.47 -29.32
N GLY A 905 -14.63 -45.45 -28.37
CA GLY A 905 -16.02 -45.05 -28.60
C GLY A 905 -16.90 -46.14 -29.21
N SER A 906 -16.36 -47.34 -29.47
CA SER A 906 -17.14 -48.46 -29.96
C SER A 906 -17.98 -49.12 -28.86
N LYS A 907 -19.01 -49.84 -29.28
CA LYS A 907 -19.90 -50.60 -28.39
C LYS A 907 -19.15 -51.77 -27.74
N GLY A 908 -19.05 -51.76 -26.42
CA GLY A 908 -18.40 -52.79 -25.62
C GLY A 908 -19.38 -53.82 -25.04
N ARG A 909 -19.12 -54.23 -23.78
CA ARG A 909 -19.92 -55.23 -23.07
C ARG A 909 -21.33 -54.71 -22.78
N GLN A 910 -22.32 -55.59 -22.88
CA GLN A 910 -23.70 -55.29 -22.48
C GLN A 910 -23.84 -55.37 -20.97
N VAL A 911 -24.58 -54.44 -20.38
CA VAL A 911 -24.78 -54.37 -18.92
C VAL A 911 -26.23 -54.57 -18.54
N ASN A 912 -26.44 -54.99 -17.30
CA ASN A 912 -27.77 -55.14 -16.75
C ASN A 912 -28.48 -53.81 -16.57
N VAL A 913 -29.80 -53.85 -16.72
CA VAL A 913 -30.70 -52.73 -16.47
C VAL A 913 -31.80 -53.21 -15.55
N SER A 914 -32.21 -52.38 -14.61
CA SER A 914 -33.48 -52.56 -13.92
C SER A 914 -34.38 -51.37 -14.16
N PHE A 915 -35.69 -51.56 -14.04
CA PHE A 915 -36.64 -50.48 -14.17
C PHE A 915 -37.78 -50.64 -13.18
N VAL A 916 -38.39 -49.50 -12.87
CA VAL A 916 -39.43 -49.43 -11.85
C VAL A 916 -40.79 -49.18 -12.47
N GLU A 917 -41.74 -50.02 -12.08
CA GLU A 917 -43.14 -49.95 -12.45
C GLU A 917 -43.96 -49.25 -11.35
N ALA A 918 -44.99 -48.51 -11.75
CA ALA A 918 -45.62 -47.54 -10.86
C ALA A 918 -46.41 -48.17 -9.70
N THR A 919 -47.28 -49.16 -9.98
CA THR A 919 -48.15 -49.83 -9.00
C THR A 919 -48.42 -51.27 -9.42
N VAL A 920 -48.81 -52.14 -8.47
CA VAL A 920 -49.08 -53.57 -8.74
C VAL A 920 -50.18 -53.77 -9.79
N ALA A 921 -51.22 -52.94 -9.76
CA ALA A 921 -52.37 -53.04 -10.66
C ALA A 921 -52.08 -52.50 -12.08
N CYS A 922 -51.03 -51.71 -12.24
CA CYS A 922 -50.67 -51.05 -13.50
C CYS A 922 -49.40 -51.59 -14.14
N SER A 923 -48.72 -52.55 -13.50
CA SER A 923 -47.48 -53.12 -14.01
C SER A 923 -47.74 -54.10 -15.14
N ASN A 924 -47.08 -53.89 -16.27
CA ASN A 924 -47.19 -54.73 -17.46
C ASN A 924 -45.88 -55.49 -17.77
N MET A 925 -44.89 -55.40 -16.87
CA MET A 925 -43.56 -56.00 -16.99
C MET A 925 -42.80 -55.50 -18.22
N ARG A 926 -43.07 -54.26 -18.63
CA ARG A 926 -42.43 -53.64 -19.78
C ARG A 926 -42.19 -52.19 -19.46
N TRP A 927 -40.99 -51.74 -19.73
CA TRP A 927 -40.69 -50.34 -19.59
C TRP A 927 -41.34 -49.57 -20.74
N ASP A 928 -42.29 -48.70 -20.42
CA ASP A 928 -42.97 -47.82 -21.38
C ASP A 928 -43.01 -46.36 -20.91
N MET A 929 -42.23 -46.04 -19.88
CA MET A 929 -42.21 -44.76 -19.16
C MET A 929 -43.50 -44.47 -18.37
N GLY A 930 -44.34 -45.48 -18.16
CA GLY A 930 -45.68 -45.35 -17.59
C GLY A 930 -46.72 -44.89 -18.62
N LEU A 931 -46.43 -45.06 -19.92
CA LEU A 931 -47.37 -44.84 -21.01
C LEU A 931 -48.18 -46.11 -21.24
N LEU A 932 -49.33 -46.22 -20.58
CA LEU A 932 -50.25 -47.32 -20.84
C LEU A 932 -50.97 -47.10 -22.18
N LEU A 933 -50.32 -47.54 -23.26
CA LEU A 933 -50.84 -47.46 -24.62
C LEU A 933 -51.93 -48.52 -24.80
N SER A 934 -53.18 -48.09 -24.71
CA SER A 934 -54.41 -48.90 -24.80
C SER A 934 -54.66 -49.62 -26.13
N ASN A 935 -53.66 -49.79 -27.01
CA ASN A 935 -53.89 -50.28 -28.36
C ASN A 935 -52.95 -51.37 -28.88
N ARG A 936 -52.10 -51.97 -28.03
CA ARG A 936 -51.32 -53.17 -28.43
C ARG A 936 -51.70 -54.48 -27.71
N PHE A 937 -52.47 -54.45 -26.61
CA PHE A 937 -52.86 -55.66 -25.85
C PHE A 937 -54.27 -55.54 -25.24
N GLY A 938 -55.30 -55.93 -26.00
CA GLY A 938 -56.49 -56.68 -25.53
C GLY A 938 -57.50 -56.13 -24.50
N ASP A 939 -57.11 -55.44 -23.44
CA ASP A 939 -57.96 -55.24 -22.24
C ASP A 939 -58.12 -53.76 -21.83
N GLU A 940 -59.24 -53.42 -21.16
CA GLU A 940 -59.50 -52.09 -20.59
C GLU A 940 -58.51 -51.78 -19.45
N ILE A 941 -57.75 -50.69 -19.59
CA ILE A 941 -56.83 -50.19 -18.56
C ILE A 941 -57.64 -49.75 -17.33
N PRO A 942 -57.35 -50.23 -16.11
CA PRO A 942 -57.99 -49.75 -14.88
C PRO A 942 -57.89 -48.22 -14.74
N GLU A 943 -58.92 -47.54 -14.21
CA GLU A 943 -58.94 -46.07 -14.11
C GLU A 943 -57.73 -45.50 -13.34
N GLU A 944 -57.25 -46.23 -12.34
CA GLU A 944 -56.03 -45.94 -11.58
C GLU A 944 -54.73 -46.03 -12.39
N CYS A 945 -54.79 -46.68 -13.54
CA CYS A 945 -53.71 -46.87 -14.51
C CYS A 945 -53.86 -45.93 -15.73
N ALA A 946 -55.02 -45.34 -15.99
CA ALA A 946 -55.30 -44.50 -17.16
C ALA A 946 -54.68 -43.07 -17.08
N LEU A 947 -53.39 -42.96 -16.74
CA LEU A 947 -52.73 -41.67 -16.51
C LEU A 947 -51.88 -41.28 -17.72
N SER A 948 -52.36 -40.30 -18.48
CA SER A 948 -51.92 -39.93 -19.83
C SER A 948 -50.59 -39.17 -19.93
N LEU A 949 -49.73 -39.24 -18.92
CA LEU A 949 -48.50 -38.45 -18.84
C LEU A 949 -47.37 -39.37 -18.37
N GLY A 950 -46.51 -39.77 -19.32
CA GLY A 950 -45.30 -40.57 -19.04
C GLY A 950 -44.36 -39.88 -18.04
N GLY A 951 -43.27 -40.55 -17.69
CA GLY A 951 -42.36 -40.09 -16.63
C GLY A 951 -42.68 -40.65 -15.25
N ARG A 952 -43.18 -41.89 -15.16
CA ARG A 952 -43.49 -42.55 -13.88
C ARG A 952 -42.58 -43.74 -13.55
N GLU A 953 -41.80 -44.15 -14.54
CA GLU A 953 -40.88 -45.27 -14.46
C GLU A 953 -39.47 -44.75 -14.65
N TYR A 954 -38.57 -45.14 -13.77
CA TYR A 954 -37.14 -44.85 -13.84
C TYR A 954 -36.38 -46.13 -14.12
N ILE A 955 -35.19 -45.96 -14.68
CA ILE A 955 -34.28 -47.05 -15.03
C ILE A 955 -32.97 -46.89 -14.26
N PHE A 956 -32.40 -48.02 -13.86
CA PHE A 956 -31.07 -48.11 -13.27
C PHE A 956 -30.17 -48.90 -14.20
N ILE A 957 -29.01 -48.35 -14.48
CA ILE A 957 -27.96 -49.00 -15.26
C ILE A 957 -26.98 -49.60 -14.28
N HIS A 958 -26.76 -50.90 -14.37
CA HIS A 958 -25.91 -51.63 -13.44
C HIS A 958 -24.52 -51.90 -14.02
N LYS A 959 -23.51 -52.10 -13.15
CA LYS A 959 -22.17 -52.51 -13.59
C LYS A 959 -22.12 -53.97 -14.03
N SER A 960 -22.90 -54.86 -13.45
CA SER A 960 -22.86 -56.30 -13.75
C SER A 960 -23.12 -56.60 -15.23
N ASP A 961 -22.43 -57.63 -15.73
CA ASP A 961 -22.62 -58.12 -17.09
C ASP A 961 -24.07 -58.57 -17.31
N TYR A 962 -24.59 -58.29 -18.50
CA TYR A 962 -25.99 -58.53 -18.84
C TYR A 962 -26.39 -60.02 -18.72
N ASP A 963 -27.43 -60.28 -17.93
CA ASP A 963 -28.03 -61.60 -17.73
C ASP A 963 -29.57 -61.55 -17.73
N GLU A 964 -30.14 -60.56 -18.42
CA GLU A 964 -31.58 -60.24 -18.43
C GLU A 964 -32.14 -59.76 -17.08
N GLY A 965 -31.28 -59.41 -16.12
CA GLY A 965 -31.65 -59.01 -14.77
C GLY A 965 -31.90 -60.20 -13.82
N ALA A 966 -31.42 -61.39 -14.17
CA ALA A 966 -31.64 -62.61 -13.39
C ALA A 966 -30.90 -62.61 -12.03
N SER A 967 -29.81 -61.83 -11.93
CA SER A 967 -29.03 -61.69 -10.70
C SER A 967 -29.67 -60.77 -9.64
N TYR A 968 -30.80 -60.12 -9.94
CA TYR A 968 -31.44 -59.15 -9.05
C TYR A 968 -32.72 -59.70 -8.38
N ASN A 969 -33.00 -59.25 -7.16
CA ASN A 969 -34.09 -59.64 -6.28
C ASN A 969 -34.34 -58.55 -5.21
N ASP A 970 -35.20 -58.84 -4.22
CA ASP A 970 -35.55 -57.89 -3.14
C ASP A 970 -34.35 -57.43 -2.28
N ASP A 971 -33.28 -58.22 -2.20
CA ASP A 971 -32.12 -57.96 -1.35
C ASP A 971 -31.03 -57.11 -2.03
N ASN A 972 -31.14 -56.85 -3.34
CA ASN A 972 -30.13 -56.10 -4.12
C ASN A 972 -30.77 -55.10 -5.09
N PHE A 973 -31.68 -54.27 -4.56
CA PHE A 973 -32.24 -53.09 -5.21
C PHE A 973 -31.62 -51.78 -4.68
N ALA A 974 -31.43 -50.80 -5.57
CA ALA A 974 -31.01 -49.44 -5.21
C ALA A 974 -29.75 -49.40 -4.30
N PRO A 975 -29.70 -48.85 -3.06
CA PRO A 975 -28.41 -48.60 -2.39
C PRO A 975 -27.55 -49.85 -2.18
N VAL A 976 -28.16 -51.03 -2.17
CA VAL A 976 -27.51 -52.34 -2.02
C VAL A 976 -27.26 -53.05 -3.36
N ALA A 977 -27.39 -52.32 -4.47
CA ALA A 977 -27.14 -52.79 -5.84
C ALA A 977 -25.99 -52.01 -6.50
N ASP A 978 -25.42 -52.60 -7.54
CA ASP A 978 -24.30 -52.08 -8.30
C ASP A 978 -24.71 -51.04 -9.37
N VAL A 979 -25.44 -50.01 -8.96
CA VAL A 979 -26.01 -49.00 -9.87
C VAL A 979 -24.96 -47.96 -10.26
N MET A 980 -24.64 -47.87 -11.55
CA MET A 980 -23.82 -46.78 -12.11
C MET A 980 -24.63 -45.52 -12.33
N TYR A 981 -25.78 -45.61 -13.02
CA TYR A 981 -26.60 -44.47 -13.40
C TYR A 981 -28.07 -44.71 -13.09
N ALA A 982 -28.74 -43.66 -12.60
CA ALA A 982 -30.18 -43.60 -12.46
C ALA A 982 -30.73 -42.59 -13.46
N ILE A 983 -31.73 -42.99 -14.24
CA ILE A 983 -32.32 -42.14 -15.28
C ILE A 983 -33.83 -42.17 -15.08
N TRP A 984 -34.44 -40.99 -15.00
CA TRP A 984 -35.88 -40.79 -14.96
C TRP A 984 -36.37 -40.13 -16.25
N PRO A 985 -36.77 -40.93 -17.24
CA PRO A 985 -37.16 -40.44 -18.55
C PRO A 985 -38.65 -40.11 -18.66
N ASN A 986 -38.97 -39.11 -19.48
CA ASN A 986 -40.29 -38.63 -19.84
C ASN A 986 -40.42 -38.54 -21.37
N ARG A 987 -41.65 -38.36 -21.85
CA ARG A 987 -41.94 -38.11 -23.26
C ARG A 987 -41.39 -36.76 -23.72
N ARG A 988 -40.64 -36.75 -24.82
CA ARG A 988 -40.15 -35.50 -25.45
C ARG A 988 -41.22 -34.89 -26.34
N GLY A 989 -41.93 -33.89 -25.83
CA GLY A 989 -42.99 -33.19 -26.57
C GLY A 989 -44.13 -34.14 -26.95
N THR A 990 -44.59 -34.09 -28.20
CA THR A 990 -45.68 -34.93 -28.71
C THR A 990 -45.20 -36.19 -29.43
N ARG A 991 -43.90 -36.52 -29.37
CA ARG A 991 -43.30 -37.67 -30.05
C ARG A 991 -43.91 -38.99 -29.55
N PRO A 992 -44.35 -39.91 -30.42
CA PRO A 992 -44.87 -41.23 -30.01
C PRO A 992 -43.81 -42.09 -29.31
N TYR A 993 -44.27 -43.03 -28.48
CA TYR A 993 -43.43 -44.10 -27.93
C TYR A 993 -42.83 -44.93 -29.08
N LEU A 994 -41.54 -45.28 -28.98
CA LEU A 994 -40.78 -45.99 -30.02
C LEU A 994 -40.77 -45.31 -31.40
N GLN A 995 -40.95 -43.99 -31.48
CA GLN A 995 -41.04 -43.29 -32.77
C GLN A 995 -39.88 -43.64 -33.73
N ALA A 996 -38.65 -43.75 -33.23
CA ALA A 996 -37.45 -44.02 -34.03
C ALA A 996 -36.30 -44.54 -33.15
N PRO A 997 -35.30 -45.24 -33.73
CA PRO A 997 -34.09 -45.61 -33.01
C PRO A 997 -33.22 -44.38 -32.72
N PHE A 998 -32.53 -44.38 -31.58
CA PHE A 998 -31.57 -43.36 -31.17
C PHE A 998 -30.64 -43.90 -30.09
N LYS A 999 -29.53 -43.18 -29.83
CA LYS A 999 -28.58 -43.51 -28.76
C LYS A 999 -28.49 -42.38 -27.74
N LEU A 1000 -28.30 -42.73 -26.47
CA LEU A 1000 -27.89 -41.82 -25.40
C LEU A 1000 -26.54 -42.24 -24.88
N TYR A 1001 -25.61 -41.30 -24.78
CA TYR A 1001 -24.28 -41.53 -24.23
C TYR A 1001 -24.18 -40.79 -22.90
N PHE A 1002 -23.66 -41.46 -21.87
CA PHE A 1002 -23.37 -40.90 -20.56
C PHE A 1002 -21.91 -41.14 -20.23
N TYR A 1003 -21.21 -40.07 -19.86
CA TYR A 1003 -19.80 -40.09 -19.50
C TYR A 1003 -19.65 -39.63 -18.05
N PRO A 1004 -19.04 -40.44 -17.17
CA PRO A 1004 -18.84 -40.06 -15.78
C PRO A 1004 -17.64 -39.12 -15.62
N ALA A 1005 -17.67 -38.30 -14.58
CA ALA A 1005 -16.48 -37.75 -13.95
C ALA A 1005 -16.11 -38.66 -12.77
N VAL A 1006 -14.86 -39.09 -12.73
CA VAL A 1006 -14.31 -39.90 -11.64
C VAL A 1006 -13.30 -39.05 -10.86
N PRO A 1007 -13.48 -38.86 -9.54
CA PRO A 1007 -12.55 -38.13 -8.68
C PRO A 1007 -11.15 -38.74 -8.65
N LEU A 1008 -10.19 -37.93 -8.22
CA LEU A 1008 -8.84 -38.40 -7.90
C LEU A 1008 -8.87 -39.32 -6.67
N SER A 1009 -8.00 -40.32 -6.67
CA SER A 1009 -7.77 -41.24 -5.56
C SER A 1009 -6.27 -41.37 -5.25
N PRO A 1010 -5.88 -41.89 -4.07
CA PRO A 1010 -4.48 -42.22 -3.77
C PRO A 1010 -3.86 -43.27 -4.72
N GLY A 1011 -4.69 -43.98 -5.52
CA GLY A 1011 -4.23 -44.92 -6.52
C GLY A 1011 -3.86 -44.30 -7.87
N ASP A 1012 -4.29 -43.07 -8.14
CA ASP A 1012 -3.96 -42.37 -9.39
C ASP A 1012 -2.51 -41.91 -9.40
N GLN A 1013 -1.83 -42.11 -10.53
CA GLN A 1013 -0.45 -41.70 -10.74
C GLN A 1013 -0.34 -40.82 -11.98
N TYR A 1014 0.12 -39.58 -11.75
CA TYR A 1014 0.48 -38.65 -12.81
C TYR A 1014 2.00 -38.50 -12.80
N THR A 1015 2.63 -38.85 -13.91
CA THR A 1015 4.09 -38.87 -14.05
C THR A 1015 4.54 -38.13 -15.30
N PHE A 1016 5.69 -37.48 -15.21
CA PHE A 1016 6.28 -36.76 -16.33
C PHE A 1016 7.79 -36.63 -16.14
N SER A 1017 8.53 -36.38 -17.20
CA SER A 1017 9.97 -36.14 -17.15
C SER A 1017 10.26 -34.74 -17.64
N VAL A 1018 11.09 -34.01 -16.89
CA VAL A 1018 11.57 -32.68 -17.32
C VAL A 1018 13.09 -32.72 -17.36
N GLN A 1019 13.66 -32.10 -18.39
CA GLN A 1019 15.09 -31.88 -18.50
C GLN A 1019 15.39 -30.44 -18.09
N GLY A 1020 16.06 -30.26 -16.95
CA GLY A 1020 16.60 -28.96 -16.55
C GLY A 1020 17.87 -28.62 -17.32
N ALA A 1021 18.36 -27.39 -17.15
CA ALA A 1021 19.64 -27.00 -17.72
C ALA A 1021 20.79 -27.82 -17.11
N ILE A 1022 21.68 -28.33 -17.95
CA ILE A 1022 23.00 -28.79 -17.51
C ILE A 1022 23.82 -27.54 -17.22
N THR A 1023 24.58 -27.55 -16.13
CA THR A 1023 25.45 -26.45 -15.71
C THR A 1023 26.86 -26.95 -15.48
N ASP A 1024 27.85 -26.11 -15.79
CA ASP A 1024 29.28 -26.34 -15.51
C ASP A 1024 29.87 -27.61 -16.16
N ASP A 1025 29.43 -27.96 -17.36
CA ASP A 1025 29.98 -29.09 -18.12
C ASP A 1025 31.32 -28.71 -18.80
N PRO A 1026 32.42 -29.46 -18.54
CA PRO A 1026 33.75 -29.14 -19.10
C PRO A 1026 33.87 -29.28 -20.62
N GLU A 1027 33.07 -30.14 -21.27
CA GLU A 1027 33.05 -30.27 -22.72
C GLU A 1027 32.29 -29.10 -23.35
N LEU A 1028 31.14 -28.72 -22.79
CA LEU A 1028 30.39 -27.53 -23.21
C LEU A 1028 31.21 -26.25 -23.03
N LYS A 1029 32.01 -26.12 -21.95
CA LYS A 1029 32.93 -24.99 -21.79
C LYS A 1029 33.97 -24.92 -22.92
N ARG A 1030 34.54 -26.07 -23.32
CA ARG A 1030 35.49 -26.14 -24.46
C ARG A 1030 34.83 -25.81 -25.79
N GLN A 1031 33.56 -26.19 -25.98
CA GLN A 1031 32.81 -25.88 -27.19
C GLN A 1031 32.48 -24.38 -27.27
N ALA A 1032 32.06 -23.77 -26.16
CA ALA A 1032 31.67 -22.37 -26.07
C ALA A 1032 32.80 -21.38 -26.42
N VAL A 1033 34.08 -21.78 -26.33
CA VAL A 1033 35.23 -20.95 -26.80
C VAL A 1033 35.06 -20.55 -28.28
N LYS A 1034 34.39 -21.38 -29.09
CA LYS A 1034 34.15 -21.08 -30.50
C LYS A 1034 33.13 -19.95 -30.71
N ASP A 1035 32.24 -19.76 -29.74
CA ASP A 1035 31.14 -18.79 -29.78
C ASP A 1035 31.56 -17.42 -29.21
N ILE A 1036 32.75 -17.32 -28.61
CA ILE A 1036 33.35 -16.05 -28.19
C ILE A 1036 33.36 -15.08 -29.36
N ASN A 1037 32.73 -13.93 -29.15
CA ASN A 1037 32.55 -12.91 -30.17
C ASN A 1037 32.57 -11.49 -29.56
N VAL A 1038 32.66 -10.46 -30.39
CA VAL A 1038 32.67 -9.04 -29.99
C VAL A 1038 31.63 -8.25 -30.78
N PHE A 1039 30.88 -7.37 -30.09
CA PHE A 1039 29.88 -6.50 -30.72
C PHE A 1039 29.88 -5.07 -30.13
N PRO A 1040 29.43 -4.05 -30.88
CA PRO A 1040 29.22 -4.10 -32.33
C PRO A 1040 30.54 -4.32 -33.06
N ASN A 1041 30.50 -5.10 -34.15
CA ASN A 1041 31.64 -5.32 -35.02
C ASN A 1041 31.17 -5.37 -36.49
N PRO A 1042 31.44 -4.32 -37.30
CA PRO A 1042 32.25 -3.15 -36.97
C PRO A 1042 31.59 -2.25 -35.92
N TYR A 1043 32.40 -1.63 -35.07
CA TYR A 1043 32.01 -0.45 -34.32
C TYR A 1043 32.00 0.75 -35.27
N PHE A 1044 30.86 1.44 -35.42
CA PHE A 1044 30.69 2.50 -36.41
C PHE A 1044 30.18 3.79 -35.78
N GLY A 1045 31.09 4.61 -35.27
CA GLY A 1045 30.82 5.88 -34.61
C GLY A 1045 30.26 5.73 -33.21
N PHE A 1046 29.14 5.01 -33.09
CA PHE A 1046 28.39 4.81 -31.85
C PHE A 1046 27.84 3.38 -31.74
N SER A 1047 27.48 2.98 -30.53
CA SER A 1047 26.68 1.78 -30.25
C SER A 1047 25.28 2.19 -29.75
N ARG A 1048 24.26 1.40 -30.12
CA ARG A 1048 22.87 1.64 -29.65
C ARG A 1048 22.68 1.46 -28.14
N LEU A 1049 23.70 0.96 -27.45
CA LEU A 1049 23.73 0.79 -26.00
C LEU A 1049 24.44 1.95 -25.28
N GLU A 1050 25.02 2.90 -26.02
CA GLU A 1050 25.69 4.07 -25.45
C GLU A 1050 24.66 5.11 -25.03
N THR A 1051 24.82 5.66 -23.82
CA THR A 1051 23.92 6.67 -23.25
C THR A 1051 24.37 8.10 -23.57
N ASN A 1052 25.65 8.27 -23.92
CA ASN A 1052 26.22 9.54 -24.36
C ASN A 1052 27.43 9.31 -25.27
N ARG A 1053 27.85 10.36 -25.98
CA ARG A 1053 28.92 10.29 -27.00
C ARG A 1053 30.35 10.12 -26.46
N PHE A 1054 30.54 10.18 -25.14
CA PHE A 1054 31.85 10.04 -24.50
C PHE A 1054 32.08 8.62 -23.98
N GLN A 1055 31.03 7.83 -23.77
CA GLN A 1055 31.11 6.45 -23.30
C GLN A 1055 31.07 5.49 -24.48
N LYS A 1056 32.20 5.36 -25.18
CA LYS A 1056 32.34 4.45 -26.32
C LYS A 1056 32.75 3.07 -25.86
N PHE A 1057 32.11 2.02 -26.36
CA PHE A 1057 32.54 0.66 -26.02
C PHE A 1057 32.15 -0.41 -27.04
N VAL A 1058 32.91 -1.50 -27.01
CA VAL A 1058 32.51 -2.81 -27.55
C VAL A 1058 32.41 -3.82 -26.41
N THR A 1059 31.64 -4.89 -26.61
CA THR A 1059 31.39 -5.93 -25.63
C THR A 1059 31.82 -7.28 -26.19
N PHE A 1060 32.74 -7.94 -25.50
CA PHE A 1060 33.05 -9.36 -25.70
C PHE A 1060 31.97 -10.22 -25.04
N THR A 1061 31.63 -11.35 -25.66
CA THR A 1061 30.50 -12.20 -25.29
C THR A 1061 30.90 -13.67 -25.25
N HIS A 1062 30.09 -14.50 -24.58
CA HIS A 1062 30.32 -15.94 -24.38
C HIS A 1062 31.66 -16.25 -23.69
N LEU A 1063 32.15 -15.31 -22.86
CA LEU A 1063 33.38 -15.52 -22.10
C LEU A 1063 33.12 -16.50 -20.95
N PRO A 1064 34.03 -17.46 -20.70
CA PRO A 1064 34.02 -18.21 -19.45
C PRO A 1064 34.45 -17.31 -18.28
N GLU A 1065 34.26 -17.78 -17.05
CA GLU A 1065 34.51 -17.03 -15.81
C GLU A 1065 35.91 -16.40 -15.73
N ARG A 1066 36.88 -16.98 -16.42
CA ARG A 1066 38.25 -16.47 -16.56
C ARG A 1066 38.70 -16.44 -18.00
N ALA A 1067 39.15 -15.28 -18.46
CA ALA A 1067 39.76 -15.11 -19.77
C ALA A 1067 40.76 -13.94 -19.77
N THR A 1068 41.82 -14.03 -20.58
CA THR A 1068 42.69 -12.89 -20.87
C THR A 1068 42.46 -12.44 -22.30
N ILE A 1069 42.04 -11.19 -22.49
CA ILE A 1069 41.75 -10.58 -23.79
C ILE A 1069 42.91 -9.66 -24.15
N ARG A 1070 43.67 -10.02 -25.19
CA ARG A 1070 44.83 -9.26 -25.67
C ARG A 1070 44.52 -8.64 -27.01
N ILE A 1071 44.62 -7.32 -27.10
CA ILE A 1071 44.23 -6.54 -28.28
C ILE A 1071 45.48 -5.99 -28.94
N PHE A 1072 45.59 -6.20 -30.25
CA PHE A 1072 46.73 -5.78 -31.06
C PHE A 1072 46.28 -4.99 -32.29
N THR A 1073 47.16 -4.13 -32.80
CA THR A 1073 47.00 -3.60 -34.17
C THR A 1073 47.22 -4.69 -35.21
N LEU A 1074 46.87 -4.45 -36.48
CA LEU A 1074 47.14 -5.40 -37.58
C LEU A 1074 48.64 -5.71 -37.76
N ALA A 1075 49.53 -4.82 -37.29
CA ALA A 1075 50.98 -5.03 -37.29
C ALA A 1075 51.50 -5.84 -36.08
N GLY A 1076 50.62 -6.29 -35.18
CA GLY A 1076 50.97 -7.06 -33.98
C GLY A 1076 51.45 -6.22 -32.79
N ILE A 1077 51.24 -4.90 -32.81
CA ILE A 1077 51.62 -4.02 -31.69
C ILE A 1077 50.56 -4.12 -30.59
N PRO A 1078 50.92 -4.39 -29.32
CA PRO A 1078 49.98 -4.43 -28.20
C PRO A 1078 49.26 -3.10 -28.00
N VAL A 1079 47.95 -3.15 -27.78
CA VAL A 1079 47.08 -1.99 -27.56
C VAL A 1079 46.53 -1.98 -26.15
N ARG A 1080 45.94 -3.11 -25.73
CA ARG A 1080 45.28 -3.27 -24.43
C ARG A 1080 45.31 -4.74 -24.02
N VAL A 1081 45.48 -5.00 -22.73
CA VAL A 1081 45.20 -6.31 -22.11
C VAL A 1081 44.08 -6.12 -21.10
N ILE A 1082 43.08 -6.99 -21.16
CA ILE A 1082 41.95 -7.02 -20.22
C ILE A 1082 41.94 -8.40 -19.57
N GLU A 1083 42.03 -8.44 -18.24
CA GLU A 1083 41.86 -9.65 -17.45
C GLU A 1083 40.41 -9.73 -17.02
N HIS A 1084 39.72 -10.77 -17.48
CA HIS A 1084 38.35 -11.08 -17.11
C HIS A 1084 38.37 -12.15 -16.02
N ASP A 1085 37.90 -11.79 -14.83
CA ASP A 1085 37.69 -12.68 -13.67
C ASP A 1085 36.32 -12.33 -13.07
N SER A 1086 35.26 -12.79 -13.73
CA SER A 1086 33.88 -12.40 -13.45
C SER A 1086 32.91 -13.53 -13.80
N PRO A 1087 31.80 -13.72 -13.05
CA PRO A 1087 30.76 -14.68 -13.40
C PRO A 1087 29.89 -14.25 -14.60
N SER A 1088 30.10 -13.04 -15.13
CA SER A 1088 29.45 -12.51 -16.33
C SER A 1088 30.11 -13.09 -17.58
N GLN A 1089 29.34 -13.46 -18.58
CA GLN A 1089 29.87 -13.84 -19.90
C GLN A 1089 30.18 -12.64 -20.81
N PHE A 1090 30.03 -11.42 -20.28
CA PHE A 1090 30.20 -10.15 -20.98
C PHE A 1090 31.35 -9.35 -20.37
N GLU A 1091 32.21 -8.79 -21.24
CA GLU A 1091 33.31 -7.90 -20.86
C GLU A 1091 33.36 -6.68 -21.79
N ARG A 1092 33.46 -5.47 -21.24
CA ARG A 1092 33.43 -4.24 -22.05
C ARG A 1092 34.83 -3.68 -22.25
N TRP A 1093 35.15 -3.32 -23.48
CA TRP A 1093 36.32 -2.51 -23.79
C TRP A 1093 35.89 -1.11 -24.19
N ASP A 1094 36.37 -0.11 -23.46
CA ASP A 1094 36.12 1.33 -23.63
C ASP A 1094 36.81 1.96 -24.86
N LEU A 1095 37.37 1.13 -25.73
CA LEU A 1095 38.12 1.53 -26.93
C LEU A 1095 39.33 2.43 -26.63
N THR A 1096 39.96 2.25 -25.46
CA THR A 1096 41.22 2.91 -25.11
C THR A 1096 42.41 1.94 -25.09
N ASN A 1097 43.62 2.46 -25.26
CA ASN A 1097 44.84 1.69 -25.06
C ASN A 1097 45.16 1.50 -23.55
N GLN A 1098 46.28 0.86 -23.23
CA GLN A 1098 46.69 0.62 -21.84
C GLN A 1098 46.84 1.90 -20.99
N ASP A 1099 47.14 3.03 -21.64
CA ASP A 1099 47.32 4.35 -21.01
C ASP A 1099 46.02 5.17 -20.93
N GLY A 1100 44.86 4.60 -21.32
CA GLY A 1100 43.57 5.29 -21.31
C GLY A 1100 43.36 6.26 -22.49
N ILE A 1101 44.16 6.16 -23.55
CA ILE A 1101 44.05 7.00 -24.75
C ILE A 1101 43.14 6.30 -25.77
N PRO A 1102 42.12 6.98 -26.35
CA PRO A 1102 41.26 6.41 -27.38
C PRO A 1102 42.03 5.86 -28.58
N VAL A 1103 41.64 4.68 -29.05
CA VAL A 1103 42.28 4.05 -30.21
C VAL A 1103 41.78 4.64 -31.53
N ALA A 1104 42.65 4.65 -32.55
CA ALA A 1104 42.32 5.15 -33.88
C ALA A 1104 41.33 4.25 -34.64
N SER A 1105 40.71 4.79 -35.69
CA SER A 1105 39.94 3.97 -36.64
C SER A 1105 40.86 2.96 -37.34
N GLY A 1106 40.47 1.69 -37.37
CA GLY A 1106 41.29 0.62 -37.95
C GLY A 1106 40.78 -0.78 -37.65
N ILE A 1107 41.54 -1.77 -38.10
CA ILE A 1107 41.31 -3.19 -37.81
C ILE A 1107 42.26 -3.63 -36.70
N TYR A 1108 41.70 -4.28 -35.69
CA TYR A 1108 42.38 -4.83 -34.53
C TYR A 1108 42.27 -6.35 -34.51
N LEU A 1109 43.33 -7.02 -34.05
CA LEU A 1109 43.34 -8.45 -33.76
C LEU A 1109 43.13 -8.63 -32.26
N VAL A 1110 42.15 -9.44 -31.88
CA VAL A 1110 41.90 -9.77 -30.48
C VAL A 1110 42.20 -11.24 -30.28
N HIS A 1111 43.13 -11.55 -29.37
CA HIS A 1111 43.42 -12.90 -28.90
C HIS A 1111 42.78 -13.08 -27.53
N VAL A 1112 41.83 -14.00 -27.44
CA VAL A 1112 41.16 -14.38 -26.20
C VAL A 1112 41.71 -15.73 -25.77
N ASP A 1113 42.31 -15.75 -24.60
CA ASP A 1113 42.95 -16.91 -23.99
C ASP A 1113 42.13 -17.33 -22.77
N THR A 1114 41.73 -18.59 -22.71
CA THR A 1114 40.87 -19.12 -21.65
C THR A 1114 41.42 -20.44 -21.12
N PRO A 1115 41.03 -20.87 -19.91
CA PRO A 1115 41.40 -22.19 -19.39
C PRO A 1115 40.98 -23.39 -20.27
N TYR A 1116 40.07 -23.16 -21.23
CA TYR A 1116 39.44 -24.19 -22.05
C TYR A 1116 39.86 -24.13 -23.53
N GLY A 1117 40.68 -23.15 -23.91
CA GLY A 1117 41.16 -22.95 -25.28
C GLY A 1117 41.32 -21.49 -25.65
N GLU A 1118 41.77 -21.25 -26.89
CA GLU A 1118 42.06 -19.91 -27.41
C GLU A 1118 41.17 -19.56 -28.61
N LYS A 1119 40.85 -18.27 -28.77
CA LYS A 1119 40.10 -17.72 -29.91
C LYS A 1119 40.77 -16.44 -30.42
N VAL A 1120 40.87 -16.30 -31.74
CA VAL A 1120 41.31 -15.05 -32.38
C VAL A 1120 40.14 -14.42 -33.14
N LEU A 1121 39.88 -13.13 -32.89
CA LEU A 1121 38.85 -12.32 -33.53
C LEU A 1121 39.48 -11.15 -34.30
N LYS A 1122 38.75 -10.64 -35.30
CA LYS A 1122 39.05 -9.39 -35.98
C LYS A 1122 37.98 -8.37 -35.63
N LEU A 1123 38.38 -7.21 -35.13
CA LEU A 1123 37.48 -6.12 -34.75
C LEU A 1123 37.77 -4.90 -35.61
N ALA A 1124 36.76 -4.37 -36.29
CA ALA A 1124 36.87 -3.12 -37.03
C ALA A 1124 36.27 -1.97 -36.21
N ILE A 1125 37.03 -0.89 -36.06
CA ILE A 1125 36.63 0.31 -35.33
C ILE A 1125 36.66 1.50 -36.29
N VAL A 1126 35.55 2.24 -36.36
CA VAL A 1126 35.45 3.54 -37.03
C VAL A 1126 35.03 4.55 -35.97
N GLN A 1127 35.97 5.39 -35.54
CA GLN A 1127 35.72 6.47 -34.59
C GLN A 1127 34.96 7.63 -35.26
N GLU A 1128 34.06 8.28 -34.52
CA GLU A 1128 33.51 9.58 -34.92
C GLU A 1128 34.60 10.65 -35.02
N GLU A 1129 34.41 11.60 -35.94
CA GLU A 1129 35.19 12.82 -35.99
C GLU A 1129 34.98 13.61 -34.70
N GLN A 1130 36.07 13.85 -33.95
CA GLN A 1130 36.00 14.61 -32.70
C GLN A 1130 35.84 16.10 -33.01
N ILE A 1131 34.60 16.60 -32.93
CA ILE A 1131 34.27 18.02 -33.10
C ILE A 1131 33.97 18.63 -31.73
N LEU A 1132 34.70 19.68 -31.35
CA LEU A 1132 34.43 20.46 -30.13
C LEU A 1132 33.05 21.12 -30.25
N GLN A 1133 32.17 20.86 -29.27
CA GLN A 1133 30.77 21.28 -29.36
C GLN A 1133 30.56 22.78 -29.11
N ARG A 1134 31.52 23.46 -28.45
CA ARG A 1134 31.66 24.93 -28.38
C ARG A 1134 33.13 25.30 -28.23
N TYR A 1135 33.54 26.39 -28.88
CA TYR A 1135 34.79 27.11 -28.63
C TYR A 1135 34.63 28.07 -27.47
#